data_AF-A0A1Y3QUU7-F1
#
_entry.id   AF-A0A1Y3QUU7-F1
#
_cell.length_a   1.000
_cell.length_b   1.000
_cell.length_c   1.000
_cell.angle_alpha   90.00
_cell.angle_beta   90.00
_cell.angle_gamma   90.00
#
_symmetry.space_group_name_H-M   'P 1'
#
loop_
_entity.id
_entity.type
_entity.pdbx_description
1 polymer ?
#
loop_
_entity_poly.entity_id
_entity_poly.type
_entity_poly.pdbx_seq_one_letter_code
_entity_poly.pdbx_strand_id
1 'polypeptide(L)'
;MMKNGRTIRIKSGVVNIPVVEHINTRTEFEESIFTEQYVQALDALNNLYSAQSQNSNLSNHNISQEESPNNIIAFVGERGSGKTSCMSSVAELLTPEKLRIIGEYAALEKHRFESIGIIDPSYFDQTHNIVAMVVARLYKTYRDFVEQGQTESGCFEVQRKLEQAFARAQRSMQCLLGKNETSGDYDDVENLTNLSQAVDLKKDIADLVKEYLKFRKHENGILLLCIDDIDLNISQADEMAEQIRKYLVSPQIVILLAAKLEQLGTIKSLHYTQKYETLIEHNRMSFDVIEEMTGQYLTKLVPHNQRIYLPTSEIYLNATLKIDGKTMPGNSVRQAVPELIFKKTRYLFYNSGHRTSYIVPTNLRKLCQIVELLQHMPDYQDEGQSSNKETFKKYLFGTWIQDNITSVEDRKICDEIWTGWRDNMLNKATLTALQGKYTKWFQSLEERKTAESNKSIKRARLEELLEIINPQNLEFNISVGDIMGVLFLLQQEYDTPADRRLFFLINSIYSMALYESYDAMTETTERPEEAAKAELVLRYDPFDEMKLCDYKRLIAGRLCNLRLLNAMQWEDGKVSRTERLINYETVTVYLANVVQEWEAFNKKSPIEQEHERDTLKYKIQLAEFFLLCLSRGLEEDAKADRNQDTCRQSDTVYYDGEFRSKSNVWFDLGAFFYNVIDIKRCYSRVKDSGKKLFELADRESGYGDGNSHYLSLWGDFKHRAIERKEGIGYNELHCWQSWACIRNAEIIQDLYQWMISKHSREGDNMARFEAFFRALQDYKIRTYDKEDEAPGMSKELYYKIDYSFVSVIAELFAKTNSATIGDDFEKMFKPKSSPLLLKDDPKLLPNRSAKNVSTIKRKIKELQSKAYNANEEIINRVFAGYGSKMAYEDLPAAIKKINNLIIASEDGESETSSQTAVPAEEPAGDTQEME
;
A
#
# COMPACT_ATOMS: atom_id res chain seq x y z
N MET A 1 6.37 19.83 3.70
CA MET A 1 5.08 19.67 4.41
C MET A 1 5.41 19.29 5.84
N MET A 2 5.15 20.22 6.75
CA MET A 2 6.02 20.57 7.87
C MET A 2 5.47 20.10 9.23
N LYS A 3 6.38 19.89 10.18
CA LYS A 3 6.09 19.84 11.63
C LYS A 3 5.24 21.08 11.99
N ASN A 4 4.13 20.87 12.69
CA ASN A 4 3.22 21.95 13.09
C ASN A 4 3.53 22.53 14.49
N GLY A 5 4.70 22.20 15.04
CA GLY A 5 5.12 22.62 16.39
C GLY A 5 4.44 21.83 17.53
N ARG A 6 3.42 21.02 17.24
CA ARG A 6 2.70 20.24 18.26
C ARG A 6 3.43 18.95 18.60
N THR A 7 3.19 18.43 19.80
CA THR A 7 3.84 17.23 20.33
C THR A 7 2.81 16.30 20.99
N ILE A 8 2.81 15.03 20.58
CA ILE A 8 2.09 13.95 21.26
C ILE A 8 3.04 13.28 22.23
N ARG A 9 2.63 13.20 23.50
CA ARG A 9 3.38 12.54 24.57
C ARG A 9 2.64 11.26 24.95
N ILE A 10 3.31 10.13 24.79
CA ILE A 10 2.81 8.81 25.18
C ILE A 10 3.67 8.30 26.33
N LYS A 11 3.02 7.80 27.38
CA LYS A 11 3.66 7.14 28.52
C LYS A 11 3.34 5.65 28.46
N SER A 12 4.36 4.81 28.53
CA SER A 12 4.18 3.37 28.41
C SER A 12 3.37 2.81 29.59
N GLY A 13 2.57 1.78 29.33
CA GLY A 13 1.65 1.16 30.29
C GLY A 13 0.35 1.95 30.54
N VAL A 14 0.21 3.15 29.99
CA VAL A 14 -0.98 4.00 30.13
C VAL A 14 -1.72 4.07 28.78
N VAL A 15 -2.17 2.92 28.30
CA VAL A 15 -2.90 2.81 27.02
C VAL A 15 -4.38 2.59 27.31
N ASN A 16 -5.24 3.32 26.59
CA ASN A 16 -6.70 3.34 26.72
C ASN A 16 -7.30 4.10 27.90
N ILE A 17 -6.49 4.80 28.70
CA ILE A 17 -6.99 5.71 29.75
C ILE A 17 -7.00 7.14 29.20
N PRO A 18 -8.03 7.96 29.49
CA PRO A 18 -7.99 9.40 29.22
C PRO A 18 -6.75 10.04 29.85
N VAL A 19 -6.02 10.83 29.06
CA VAL A 19 -4.82 11.53 29.52
C VAL A 19 -5.20 12.98 29.79
N VAL A 20 -4.94 13.46 31.00
CA VAL A 20 -5.09 14.87 31.36
C VAL A 20 -3.75 15.57 31.13
N GLU A 21 -3.73 16.60 30.29
CA GLU A 21 -2.51 17.38 30.04
C GLU A 21 -2.31 18.40 31.16
N HIS A 22 -1.37 18.09 32.07
CA HIS A 22 -0.97 18.98 33.16
C HIS A 22 -0.13 20.17 32.63
N ILE A 23 -0.81 21.15 32.03
CA ILE A 23 -0.17 22.34 31.47
C ILE A 23 0.23 23.30 32.61
N ASN A 24 1.53 23.54 32.75
CA ASN A 24 2.12 24.42 33.75
C ASN A 24 2.91 25.58 33.12
N THR A 25 3.12 25.56 31.81
CA THR A 25 3.85 26.60 31.07
C THR A 25 3.14 26.97 29.78
N ARG A 26 3.43 28.18 29.28
CA ARG A 26 2.95 28.66 27.98
C ARG A 26 3.39 27.74 26.83
N THR A 27 4.62 27.26 26.88
CA THR A 27 5.18 26.38 25.86
C THR A 27 4.45 25.03 25.82
N GLU A 28 4.14 24.42 26.96
CA GLU A 28 3.35 23.18 27.00
C GLU A 28 1.95 23.36 26.41
N PHE A 29 1.33 24.51 26.67
CA PHE A 29 0.04 24.88 26.08
C PHE A 29 0.13 24.97 24.55
N GLU A 30 1.14 25.65 24.01
CA GLU A 30 1.34 25.83 22.56
C GLU A 30 1.75 24.54 21.83
N GLU A 31 2.47 23.64 22.53
CA GLU A 31 2.85 22.34 22.00
C GLU A 31 1.72 21.31 22.02
N SER A 32 0.64 21.53 22.76
CA SER A 32 -0.49 20.58 22.85
C SER A 32 -1.15 20.37 21.49
N ILE A 33 -1.63 19.16 21.20
CA ILE A 33 -2.44 18.91 20.00
C ILE A 33 -3.85 19.51 20.09
N PHE A 34 -4.30 19.90 21.30
CA PHE A 34 -5.64 20.41 21.59
C PHE A 34 -5.67 21.92 21.87
N THR A 35 -4.57 22.66 21.68
CA THR A 35 -4.48 24.10 22.02
C THR A 35 -5.66 24.91 21.48
N GLU A 36 -6.06 24.69 20.23
CA GLU A 36 -7.16 25.42 19.61
C GLU A 36 -8.49 25.10 20.28
N GLN A 37 -8.72 23.83 20.64
CA GLN A 37 -9.90 23.37 21.35
C GLN A 37 -9.94 23.94 22.78
N TYR A 38 -8.79 24.06 23.43
CA TYR A 38 -8.68 24.71 24.74
C TYR A 38 -9.09 26.18 24.66
N VAL A 39 -8.54 26.94 23.69
CA VAL A 39 -8.92 28.35 23.48
C VAL A 39 -10.42 28.48 23.22
N GLN A 40 -10.98 27.69 22.30
CA GLN A 40 -12.40 27.76 21.97
C GLN A 40 -13.29 27.47 23.18
N ALA A 41 -12.92 26.49 24.02
CA ALA A 41 -13.69 26.16 25.22
C ALA A 41 -13.62 27.28 26.27
N LEU A 42 -12.43 27.84 26.51
CA LEU A 42 -12.24 28.95 27.45
C LEU A 42 -12.93 30.24 26.97
N ASP A 43 -12.87 30.55 25.68
CA ASP A 43 -13.56 31.69 25.08
C ASP A 43 -15.08 31.54 25.22
N ALA A 44 -15.63 30.35 24.94
CA ALA A 44 -17.07 30.08 25.09
C ALA A 44 -17.53 30.27 26.54
N LEU A 45 -16.76 29.78 27.51
CA LEU A 45 -17.04 29.96 28.94
C LEU A 45 -16.91 31.43 29.36
N ASN A 46 -15.85 32.12 28.94
CA ASN A 46 -15.62 33.52 29.30
C ASN A 46 -16.73 34.44 28.76
N ASN A 47 -17.21 34.17 27.53
CA ASN A 47 -18.33 34.90 26.93
C ASN A 47 -19.63 34.65 27.69
N LEU A 48 -19.90 33.41 28.11
CA LEU A 48 -21.07 33.06 28.89
C LEU A 48 -21.13 33.86 30.20
N TYR A 49 -20.03 33.92 30.94
CA TYR A 49 -19.97 34.63 32.23
C TYR A 49 -19.87 36.15 32.09
N SER A 50 -19.25 36.64 31.02
CA SER A 50 -19.26 38.07 30.70
C SER A 50 -20.68 38.57 30.44
N ALA A 51 -21.49 37.81 29.69
CA ALA A 51 -22.88 38.13 29.43
C ALA A 51 -23.76 38.08 30.68
N GLN A 52 -23.55 37.10 31.56
CA GLN A 52 -24.25 37.01 32.85
C GLN A 52 -23.95 38.21 33.76
N SER A 53 -22.68 38.63 33.85
CA SER A 53 -22.28 39.78 34.66
C SER A 53 -22.78 41.12 34.11
N GLN A 54 -22.97 41.26 32.80
CA GLN A 54 -23.59 42.45 32.19
C GLN A 54 -25.10 42.48 32.50
N ASN A 55 -25.80 41.35 32.35
CA ASN A 55 -27.23 41.27 32.61
C ASN A 55 -27.60 41.52 34.08
N SER A 56 -26.75 41.11 35.03
CA SER A 56 -26.97 41.41 36.46
C SER A 56 -26.86 42.90 36.81
N ASN A 57 -26.15 43.70 35.99
CA ASN A 57 -25.99 45.13 36.21
C ASN A 57 -27.10 45.98 35.58
N LEU A 58 -27.94 45.41 34.68
CA LEU A 58 -28.98 46.13 33.95
C LEU A 58 -30.42 45.92 34.46
N SER A 59 -30.71 44.98 35.39
CA SER A 59 -32.08 44.67 35.80
C SER A 59 -32.35 44.74 37.31
N ASN A 60 -33.02 45.82 37.74
CA ASN A 60 -33.99 45.74 38.82
C ASN A 60 -35.26 45.09 38.24
N HIS A 61 -35.41 43.78 38.42
CA HIS A 61 -36.60 42.91 38.32
C HIS A 61 -36.45 41.65 37.43
N ASN A 62 -36.72 40.51 38.06
CA ASN A 62 -37.35 39.29 37.52
C ASN A 62 -36.85 38.72 36.19
N ILE A 63 -35.58 38.31 36.11
CA ILE A 63 -35.23 37.21 35.20
C ILE A 63 -35.62 35.92 35.92
N SER A 64 -36.64 35.22 35.43
CA SER A 64 -37.04 33.92 35.97
C SER A 64 -35.89 32.92 35.85
N GLN A 65 -35.74 32.00 36.81
CA GLN A 65 -34.78 30.88 36.71
C GLN A 65 -35.02 29.99 35.46
N GLU A 66 -36.10 30.21 34.74
CA GLU A 66 -36.49 29.52 33.51
C GLU A 66 -35.73 30.01 32.26
N GLU A 67 -35.18 31.23 32.27
CA GLU A 67 -34.47 31.85 31.12
C GLU A 67 -32.93 31.86 31.29
N SER A 68 -32.37 30.91 32.04
CA SER A 68 -30.91 30.77 32.18
C SER A 68 -30.25 30.42 30.83
N PRO A 69 -29.16 31.10 30.41
CA PRO A 69 -28.46 30.77 29.18
C PRO A 69 -27.92 29.34 29.23
N ASN A 70 -27.86 28.67 28.08
CA ASN A 70 -27.30 27.33 27.98
C ASN A 70 -25.83 27.33 28.45
N ASN A 71 -25.50 26.45 29.38
CA ASN A 71 -24.21 26.32 30.08
C ASN A 71 -23.49 25.01 29.75
N ILE A 72 -23.87 24.35 28.65
CA ILE A 72 -23.29 23.09 28.18
C ILE A 72 -22.24 23.40 27.10
N ILE A 73 -20.98 23.03 27.36
CA ILE A 73 -19.90 23.05 26.37
C ILE A 73 -19.63 21.61 25.95
N ALA A 74 -19.86 21.28 24.68
CA ALA A 74 -19.68 19.93 24.18
C ALA A 74 -18.36 19.75 23.42
N PHE A 75 -17.60 18.73 23.77
CA PHE A 75 -16.43 18.24 23.04
C PHE A 75 -16.88 17.17 22.05
N VAL A 76 -16.80 17.49 20.76
CA VAL A 76 -17.40 16.72 19.67
C VAL A 76 -16.31 16.04 18.84
N GLY A 77 -16.45 14.74 18.65
CA GLY A 77 -15.52 13.96 17.83
C GLY A 77 -15.81 12.47 17.82
N GLU A 78 -15.14 11.75 16.93
CA GLU A 78 -15.25 10.30 16.79
C GLU A 78 -14.79 9.53 18.04
N ARG A 79 -15.14 8.24 18.15
CA ARG A 79 -14.59 7.39 19.22
C ARG A 79 -13.06 7.33 19.11
N GLY A 80 -12.35 7.50 20.22
CA GLY A 80 -10.88 7.50 20.25
C GLY A 80 -10.20 8.78 19.73
N SER A 81 -10.95 9.86 19.46
CA SER A 81 -10.41 11.17 19.08
C SER A 81 -9.81 11.99 20.23
N GLY A 82 -9.99 11.56 21.49
CA GLY A 82 -9.47 12.25 22.67
C GLY A 82 -10.47 13.18 23.37
N LYS A 83 -11.79 13.00 23.17
CA LYS A 83 -12.84 13.86 23.78
C LYS A 83 -12.68 14.00 25.29
N THR A 84 -12.63 12.88 26.00
CA THR A 84 -12.46 12.83 27.46
C THR A 84 -11.16 13.48 27.91
N SER A 85 -10.05 13.22 27.20
CA SER A 85 -8.73 13.81 27.48
C SER A 85 -8.77 15.33 27.36
N CYS A 86 -9.32 15.84 26.25
CA CYS A 86 -9.46 17.28 26.00
C CYS A 86 -10.37 17.94 27.03
N MET A 87 -11.55 17.36 27.29
CA MET A 87 -12.51 17.84 28.28
C MET A 87 -11.90 17.93 29.68
N SER A 88 -11.24 16.86 30.13
CA SER A 88 -10.62 16.79 31.46
C SER A 88 -9.45 17.76 31.60
N SER A 89 -8.70 17.98 30.51
CA SER A 89 -7.64 18.99 30.50
C SER A 89 -8.21 20.39 30.64
N VAL A 90 -9.29 20.73 29.90
CA VAL A 90 -9.98 22.03 30.08
C VAL A 90 -10.50 22.21 31.51
N ALA A 91 -11.06 21.16 32.10
CA ALA A 91 -11.52 21.21 33.50
C ALA A 91 -10.38 21.57 34.46
N GLU A 92 -9.17 21.04 34.24
CA GLU A 92 -7.99 21.37 35.03
C GLU A 92 -7.49 22.80 34.78
N LEU A 93 -7.63 23.31 33.55
CA LEU A 93 -7.22 24.66 33.16
C LEU A 93 -8.06 25.77 33.82
N LEU A 94 -9.26 25.47 34.31
CA LEU A 94 -10.17 26.43 34.96
C LEU A 94 -9.74 26.87 36.37
N THR A 95 -8.47 26.66 36.73
CA THR A 95 -7.87 27.16 37.97
C THR A 95 -7.25 28.55 37.71
N PRO A 96 -7.37 29.51 38.66
CA PRO A 96 -6.85 30.88 38.45
C PRO A 96 -5.37 30.95 38.08
N GLU A 97 -4.55 30.07 38.64
CA GLU A 97 -3.12 29.98 38.34
C GLU A 97 -2.87 29.58 36.88
N LYS A 98 -3.63 28.60 36.36
CA LYS A 98 -3.47 28.12 34.98
C LYS A 98 -4.07 29.05 33.95
N LEU A 99 -5.20 29.70 34.25
CA LEU A 99 -5.80 30.70 33.35
C LEU A 99 -4.78 31.79 32.99
N ARG A 100 -4.06 32.33 33.99
CA ARG A 100 -3.03 33.35 33.79
C ARG A 100 -1.86 32.93 32.89
N ILE A 101 -1.57 31.64 32.82
CA ILE A 101 -0.52 31.10 31.93
C ILE A 101 -0.98 31.12 30.46
N ILE A 102 -2.29 30.98 30.23
CA ILE A 102 -2.89 30.73 28.92
C ILE A 102 -3.49 32.01 28.30
N GLY A 103 -3.93 32.97 29.10
CA GLY A 103 -4.46 34.22 28.57
C GLY A 103 -5.25 35.00 29.62
N GLU A 104 -5.61 36.24 29.29
CA GLU A 104 -6.38 37.08 30.20
C GLU A 104 -7.88 36.75 30.10
N TYR A 105 -8.34 35.82 30.94
CA TYR A 105 -9.74 35.41 31.05
C TYR A 105 -10.40 36.05 32.27
N ALA A 106 -10.50 37.39 32.27
CA ALA A 106 -10.91 38.18 33.44
C ALA A 106 -12.29 37.81 34.02
N ALA A 107 -13.24 37.29 33.23
CA ALA A 107 -14.53 36.85 33.75
C ALA A 107 -14.43 35.48 34.45
N LEU A 108 -13.58 34.58 33.94
CA LEU A 108 -13.34 33.27 34.53
C LEU A 108 -12.51 33.38 35.82
N GLU A 109 -11.50 34.25 35.86
CA GLU A 109 -10.65 34.46 37.04
C GLU A 109 -11.41 34.94 38.28
N LYS A 110 -12.60 35.56 38.10
CA LYS A 110 -13.46 36.02 39.20
C LYS A 110 -14.22 34.89 39.90
N HIS A 111 -14.28 33.71 39.30
CA HIS A 111 -15.05 32.58 39.79
C HIS A 111 -14.13 31.43 40.19
N ARG A 112 -14.57 30.64 41.17
CA ARG A 112 -13.88 29.41 41.57
C ARG A 112 -14.67 28.20 41.09
N PHE A 113 -14.05 27.42 40.21
CA PHE A 113 -14.65 26.19 39.67
C PHE A 113 -14.40 25.02 40.62
N GLU A 114 -15.48 24.38 41.06
CA GLU A 114 -15.44 23.20 41.93
C GLU A 114 -15.87 21.98 41.11
N SER A 115 -14.96 21.03 40.88
CA SER A 115 -15.26 19.79 40.16
C SER A 115 -15.61 18.65 41.11
N ILE A 116 -16.61 17.84 40.75
CA ILE A 116 -16.99 16.59 41.46
C ILE A 116 -16.55 15.33 40.71
N GLY A 117 -15.54 15.46 39.85
CA GLY A 117 -15.01 14.39 39.01
C GLY A 117 -15.86 14.07 37.79
N ILE A 118 -15.33 13.20 36.91
CA ILE A 118 -15.96 12.81 35.64
C ILE A 118 -17.11 11.84 35.90
N ILE A 119 -18.32 12.23 35.52
CA ILE A 119 -19.53 11.43 35.55
C ILE A 119 -19.52 10.50 34.35
N ASP A 120 -19.56 9.19 34.63
CA ASP A 120 -19.63 8.14 33.60
C ASP A 120 -21.08 7.63 33.47
N PRO A 121 -21.76 7.93 32.36
CA PRO A 121 -23.07 7.40 32.00
C PRO A 121 -23.17 5.87 31.90
N SER A 122 -22.05 5.14 31.86
CA SER A 122 -22.08 3.67 31.80
C SER A 122 -22.77 3.03 33.01
N TYR A 123 -22.77 3.73 34.16
CA TYR A 123 -23.48 3.32 35.38
C TYR A 123 -24.99 3.59 35.34
N PHE A 124 -25.50 4.19 34.26
CA PHE A 124 -26.91 4.51 34.12
C PHE A 124 -27.69 3.25 33.71
N ASP A 125 -28.70 2.90 34.49
CA ASP A 125 -29.65 1.83 34.21
C ASP A 125 -31.09 2.36 34.33
N GLN A 126 -32.08 1.48 34.25
CA GLN A 126 -33.48 1.90 34.32
C GLN A 126 -33.92 2.40 35.71
N THR A 127 -33.05 2.40 36.72
CA THR A 127 -33.35 2.81 38.10
C THR A 127 -32.51 3.99 38.58
N HIS A 128 -31.32 4.21 38.01
CA HIS A 128 -30.39 5.26 38.40
C HIS A 128 -30.23 6.33 37.30
N ASN A 129 -30.83 7.50 37.52
CA ASN A 129 -30.79 8.61 36.58
C ASN A 129 -29.59 9.59 36.78
N ILE A 130 -29.33 10.48 35.81
CA ILE A 130 -28.11 11.33 35.75
C ILE A 130 -28.13 12.37 36.87
N VAL A 131 -29.32 12.87 37.20
CA VAL A 131 -29.53 13.83 38.29
C VAL A 131 -29.23 13.16 39.63
N ALA A 132 -29.73 11.95 39.84
CA ALA A 132 -29.47 11.16 41.04
C ALA A 132 -27.96 10.88 41.21
N MET A 133 -27.25 10.60 40.12
CA MET A 133 -25.79 10.39 40.18
C MET A 133 -25.02 11.67 40.54
N VAL A 134 -25.43 12.84 40.02
CA VAL A 134 -24.86 14.14 40.40
C VAL A 134 -25.06 14.37 41.90
N VAL A 135 -26.29 14.19 42.41
CA VAL A 135 -26.62 14.36 43.82
C VAL A 135 -25.83 13.38 44.70
N ALA A 136 -25.75 12.10 44.30
CA ALA A 136 -24.99 11.08 45.03
C ALA A 136 -23.50 11.42 45.11
N ARG A 137 -22.91 11.95 44.03
CA ARG A 137 -21.50 12.39 44.02
C ARG A 137 -21.25 13.62 44.88
N LEU A 138 -22.15 14.60 44.83
CA LEU A 138 -22.10 15.76 45.74
C LEU A 138 -22.14 15.28 47.19
N TYR A 139 -23.05 14.35 47.51
CA TYR A 139 -23.18 13.79 48.85
C TYR A 139 -21.93 13.02 49.29
N LYS A 140 -21.36 12.18 48.40
CA LYS A 140 -20.11 11.47 48.65
C LYS A 140 -18.96 12.43 48.92
N THR A 141 -18.78 13.45 48.08
CA THR A 141 -17.71 14.45 48.24
C THR A 141 -17.87 15.23 49.55
N TYR A 142 -19.11 15.57 49.90
CA TYR A 142 -19.44 16.15 51.20
C TYR A 142 -19.04 15.24 52.37
N ARG A 143 -19.42 13.95 52.32
CA ARG A 143 -19.07 12.94 53.34
C ARG A 143 -17.57 12.77 53.51
N ASP A 144 -16.85 12.60 52.41
CA ASP A 144 -15.38 12.44 52.41
C ASP A 144 -14.70 13.64 53.06
N PHE A 145 -15.19 14.86 52.81
CA PHE A 145 -14.65 16.09 53.40
C PHE A 145 -14.90 16.20 54.91
N VAL A 146 -16.09 15.78 55.37
CA VAL A 146 -16.44 15.73 56.79
C VAL A 146 -15.61 14.66 57.52
N GLU A 147 -15.44 13.48 56.92
CA GLU A 147 -14.69 12.36 57.49
C GLU A 147 -13.17 12.63 57.59
N GLN A 148 -12.62 13.41 56.66
CA GLN A 148 -11.21 13.83 56.69
C GLN A 148 -10.89 14.95 57.70
N GLY A 149 -11.88 15.40 58.50
CA GLY A 149 -11.67 16.41 59.54
C GLY A 149 -11.30 17.79 59.00
N GLN A 150 -11.59 18.08 57.72
CA GLN A 150 -11.31 19.38 57.09
C GLN A 150 -12.37 20.45 57.41
N THR A 151 -13.30 20.15 58.33
CA THR A 151 -14.29 21.08 58.85
C THR A 151 -13.77 21.80 60.10
N GLU A 152 -13.65 23.12 60.03
CA GLU A 152 -13.39 23.96 61.21
C GLU A 152 -14.57 23.91 62.19
N SER A 153 -14.27 24.00 63.50
CA SER A 153 -15.28 24.20 64.54
C SER A 153 -16.09 25.48 64.27
N GLY A 154 -17.36 25.34 63.88
CA GLY A 154 -18.27 26.47 63.61
C GLY A 154 -19.24 26.30 62.42
N CYS A 155 -19.09 25.24 61.60
CA CYS A 155 -19.87 25.07 60.35
C CYS A 155 -21.23 24.34 60.49
N PHE A 156 -21.72 24.09 61.71
CA PHE A 156 -22.90 23.24 61.96
C PHE A 156 -24.18 23.74 61.26
N GLU A 157 -24.39 25.06 61.19
CA GLU A 157 -25.57 25.67 60.55
C GLU A 157 -25.58 25.45 59.03
N VAL A 158 -24.41 25.63 58.38
CA VAL A 158 -24.25 25.44 56.92
C VAL A 158 -24.37 23.96 56.57
N GLN A 159 -23.77 23.10 57.40
CA GLN A 159 -23.89 21.64 57.27
C GLN A 159 -25.35 21.17 57.37
N ARG A 160 -26.09 21.65 58.37
CA ARG A 160 -27.51 21.35 58.54
C ARG A 160 -28.35 21.82 57.35
N LYS A 161 -28.10 23.02 56.82
CA LYS A 161 -28.79 23.54 55.63
C LYS A 161 -28.49 22.70 54.38
N LEU A 162 -27.25 22.27 54.21
CA LEU A 162 -26.84 21.38 53.12
C LEU A 162 -27.52 20.00 53.23
N GLU A 163 -27.55 19.39 54.41
CA GLU A 163 -28.26 18.13 54.65
C GLU A 163 -29.77 18.24 54.38
N GLN A 164 -30.39 19.35 54.77
CA GLN A 164 -31.78 19.64 54.41
C GLN A 164 -31.97 19.80 52.89
N ALA A 165 -31.02 20.42 52.19
CA ALA A 165 -31.06 20.55 50.74
C ALA A 165 -30.93 19.20 50.03
N PHE A 166 -30.05 18.31 50.52
CA PHE A 166 -29.95 16.94 50.03
C PHE A 166 -31.27 16.18 50.20
N ALA A 167 -31.89 16.27 51.39
CA ALA A 167 -33.17 15.61 51.66
C ALA A 167 -34.31 16.15 50.77
N ARG A 168 -34.34 17.47 50.51
CA ARG A 168 -35.31 18.06 49.57
C ARG A 168 -35.11 17.56 48.14
N ALA A 169 -33.89 17.67 47.62
CA ALA A 169 -33.56 17.21 46.27
C ALA A 169 -33.87 15.70 46.09
N GLN A 170 -33.57 14.87 47.09
CA GLN A 170 -33.89 13.44 47.07
C GLN A 170 -35.40 13.16 46.98
N ARG A 171 -36.22 13.87 47.77
CA ARG A 171 -37.69 13.72 47.70
C ARG A 171 -38.24 14.17 46.35
N SER A 172 -37.83 15.33 45.86
CA SER A 172 -38.29 15.85 44.56
C SER A 172 -37.89 14.92 43.40
N MET A 173 -36.71 14.29 43.48
CA MET A 173 -36.32 13.24 42.53
C MET A 173 -37.19 11.98 42.63
N GLN A 174 -37.49 11.49 43.85
CA GLN A 174 -38.34 10.31 44.03
C GLN A 174 -39.76 10.54 43.48
N CYS A 175 -40.33 11.74 43.68
CA CYS A 175 -41.66 12.07 43.18
C CYS A 175 -41.73 12.23 41.64
N LEU A 176 -40.67 12.76 41.00
CA LEU A 176 -40.65 13.00 39.54
C LEU A 176 -40.10 11.84 38.72
N LEU A 177 -39.06 11.17 39.22
CA LEU A 177 -38.23 10.23 38.47
C LEU A 177 -38.37 8.79 39.02
N GLY A 178 -39.10 8.59 40.12
CA GLY A 178 -39.43 7.27 40.63
C GLY A 178 -40.43 6.55 39.71
N LYS A 179 -40.17 5.27 39.42
CA LYS A 179 -41.18 4.42 38.78
C LYS A 179 -42.29 4.20 39.81
N ASN A 180 -43.47 4.77 39.56
CA ASN A 180 -44.66 4.50 40.37
C ASN A 180 -45.07 3.04 40.19
N GLU A 181 -44.54 2.13 41.01
CA GLU A 181 -45.32 0.96 41.42
C GLU A 181 -46.42 1.49 42.33
N THR A 182 -47.57 1.80 41.72
CA THR A 182 -48.79 2.15 42.43
C THR A 182 -49.25 0.93 43.23
N SER A 183 -48.75 0.79 44.45
CA SER A 183 -49.32 -0.08 45.47
C SER A 183 -49.34 0.67 46.79
N GLY A 184 -50.44 1.41 47.03
CA GLY A 184 -50.73 2.02 48.32
C GLY A 184 -51.64 3.23 48.16
N ASP A 185 -52.81 3.17 48.81
CA ASP A 185 -53.69 4.32 49.05
C ASP A 185 -52.88 5.49 49.63
N TYR A 186 -52.58 6.50 48.82
CA TYR A 186 -52.11 7.80 49.28
C TYR A 186 -53.29 8.77 49.27
N ASP A 187 -53.42 9.55 50.36
CA ASP A 187 -54.45 10.57 50.55
C ASP A 187 -54.33 11.66 49.44
N ASP A 188 -55.44 12.16 48.90
CA ASP A 188 -55.47 13.09 47.75
C ASP A 188 -54.64 14.37 48.00
N VAL A 189 -54.55 14.78 49.26
CA VAL A 189 -53.75 15.93 49.71
C VAL A 189 -52.25 15.62 49.69
N GLU A 190 -51.85 14.42 50.06
CA GLU A 190 -50.45 13.98 50.03
C GLU A 190 -49.96 13.87 48.57
N ASN A 191 -50.83 13.41 47.66
CA ASN A 191 -50.58 13.44 46.21
C ASN A 191 -50.44 14.86 45.66
N LEU A 192 -51.28 15.81 46.07
CA LEU A 192 -51.15 17.23 45.70
C LEU A 192 -49.88 17.88 46.27
N THR A 193 -49.48 17.48 47.49
CA THR A 193 -48.25 17.96 48.14
C THR A 193 -47.00 17.39 47.43
N ASN A 194 -47.03 16.12 47.05
CA ASN A 194 -46.00 15.46 46.27
C ASN A 194 -45.92 16.01 44.83
N LEU A 195 -47.06 16.29 44.18
CA LEU A 195 -47.09 16.93 42.86
C LEU A 195 -46.56 18.37 42.91
N SER A 196 -46.96 19.17 43.91
CA SER A 196 -46.49 20.56 44.05
C SER A 196 -45.00 20.64 44.38
N GLN A 197 -44.45 19.68 45.13
CA GLN A 197 -42.99 19.57 45.37
C GLN A 197 -42.23 19.03 44.15
N ALA A 198 -42.84 18.14 43.38
CA ALA A 198 -42.29 17.63 42.13
C ALA A 198 -42.15 18.73 41.05
N VAL A 199 -42.92 19.82 41.10
CA VAL A 199 -42.87 20.91 40.11
C VAL A 199 -41.55 21.70 40.14
N ASP A 200 -40.76 21.66 41.22
CA ASP A 200 -39.59 22.54 41.42
C ASP A 200 -38.22 21.81 41.47
N LEU A 201 -38.06 20.59 40.92
CA LEU A 201 -36.79 19.84 40.99
C LEU A 201 -35.56 20.62 40.49
N LYS A 202 -35.68 21.39 39.40
CA LYS A 202 -34.58 22.23 38.87
C LYS A 202 -34.08 23.22 39.94
N LYS A 203 -35.01 23.80 40.70
CA LYS A 203 -34.72 24.78 41.75
C LYS A 203 -34.15 24.11 42.99
N ASP A 204 -34.67 22.95 43.40
CA ASP A 204 -34.10 22.18 44.52
C ASP A 204 -32.65 21.76 44.24
N ILE A 205 -32.35 21.36 43.01
CA ILE A 205 -30.96 21.06 42.59
C ILE A 205 -30.10 22.33 42.61
N ALA A 206 -30.61 23.46 42.11
CA ALA A 206 -29.88 24.73 42.14
C ALA A 206 -29.58 25.18 43.59
N ASP A 207 -30.55 25.07 44.49
CA ASP A 207 -30.39 25.40 45.91
C ASP A 207 -29.41 24.43 46.60
N LEU A 208 -29.45 23.14 46.26
CA LEU A 208 -28.48 22.16 46.73
C LEU A 208 -27.05 22.54 46.32
N VAL A 209 -26.83 22.87 45.05
CA VAL A 209 -25.51 23.29 44.56
C VAL A 209 -25.05 24.57 45.27
N LYS A 210 -25.96 25.54 45.47
CA LYS A 210 -25.64 26.78 46.18
C LYS A 210 -25.19 26.54 47.61
N GLU A 211 -25.92 25.72 48.37
CA GLU A 211 -25.54 25.38 49.75
C GLU A 211 -24.25 24.53 49.80
N TYR A 212 -24.03 23.65 48.82
CA TYR A 212 -22.79 22.88 48.69
C TYR A 212 -21.57 23.79 48.44
N LEU A 213 -21.69 24.75 47.52
CA LEU A 213 -20.61 25.70 47.23
C LEU A 213 -20.32 26.63 48.43
N LYS A 214 -21.34 27.05 49.17
CA LYS A 214 -21.17 27.76 50.46
C LYS A 214 -20.41 26.91 51.48
N PHE A 215 -20.76 25.63 51.60
CA PHE A 215 -20.04 24.69 52.47
C PHE A 215 -18.55 24.58 52.08
N ARG A 216 -18.24 24.60 50.78
CA ARG A 216 -16.87 24.66 50.26
C ARG A 216 -16.18 26.03 50.43
N LYS A 217 -16.85 27.02 51.02
CA LYS A 217 -16.42 28.43 51.14
C LYS A 217 -16.20 29.11 49.78
N HIS A 218 -17.03 28.77 48.79
CA HIS A 218 -17.02 29.32 47.43
C HIS A 218 -18.38 29.94 47.12
N GLU A 219 -18.75 31.02 47.79
CA GLU A 219 -20.09 31.62 47.65
C GLU A 219 -20.39 32.11 46.21
N ASN A 220 -19.35 32.55 45.50
CA ASN A 220 -19.40 32.87 44.06
C ASN A 220 -18.80 31.74 43.19
N GLY A 221 -18.79 30.52 43.71
CA GLY A 221 -18.27 29.35 43.02
C GLY A 221 -19.20 28.89 41.90
N ILE A 222 -18.64 28.06 41.01
CA ILE A 222 -19.36 27.38 39.93
C ILE A 222 -19.09 25.90 40.08
N LEU A 223 -20.15 25.09 40.08
CA LEU A 223 -20.02 23.64 40.03
C LEU A 223 -19.70 23.19 38.60
N LEU A 224 -18.58 22.51 38.43
CA LEU A 224 -18.14 21.96 37.15
C LEU A 224 -18.51 20.48 37.05
N LEU A 225 -19.45 20.18 36.16
CA LEU A 225 -19.87 18.81 35.83
C LEU A 225 -19.19 18.37 34.54
N CYS A 226 -18.30 17.39 34.63
CA CYS A 226 -17.73 16.73 33.45
C CYS A 226 -18.52 15.45 33.20
N ILE A 227 -19.22 15.34 32.07
CA ILE A 227 -20.02 14.16 31.69
C ILE A 227 -19.35 13.54 30.46
N ASP A 228 -18.89 12.30 30.61
CA ASP A 228 -18.20 11.59 29.52
C ASP A 228 -19.14 10.70 28.70
N ASP A 229 -18.83 10.41 27.44
CA ASP A 229 -19.39 9.32 26.64
C ASP A 229 -20.92 9.03 26.81
N ILE A 230 -21.76 10.08 26.82
CA ILE A 230 -23.23 9.95 26.92
C ILE A 230 -23.85 9.09 25.80
N ASP A 231 -23.15 9.00 24.66
CA ASP A 231 -23.54 8.18 23.52
C ASP A 231 -23.27 6.67 23.70
N LEU A 232 -22.65 6.21 24.79
CA LEU A 232 -22.45 4.78 25.04
C LEU A 232 -23.76 4.05 25.40
N ASN A 233 -24.67 4.68 26.16
CA ASN A 233 -25.92 4.05 26.59
C ASN A 233 -27.08 4.41 25.64
N ILE A 234 -27.17 3.72 24.51
CA ILE A 234 -28.16 4.01 23.45
C ILE A 234 -29.59 4.08 23.99
N SER A 235 -29.95 3.20 24.93
CA SER A 235 -31.32 3.10 25.45
C SER A 235 -31.73 4.26 26.35
N GLN A 236 -30.78 4.90 27.02
CA GLN A 236 -31.05 5.96 28.01
C GLN A 236 -30.52 7.33 27.57
N ALA A 237 -29.69 7.41 26.52
CA ALA A 237 -29.02 8.64 26.08
C ALA A 237 -30.01 9.79 25.78
N ASP A 238 -31.19 9.49 25.24
CA ASP A 238 -32.22 10.52 25.02
C ASP A 238 -32.76 11.09 26.34
N GLU A 239 -33.13 10.20 27.27
CA GLU A 239 -33.63 10.59 28.58
C GLU A 239 -32.56 11.37 29.36
N MET A 240 -31.32 10.91 29.32
CA MET A 240 -30.17 11.59 29.91
C MET A 240 -30.00 13.01 29.38
N ALA A 241 -30.04 13.18 28.05
CA ALA A 241 -29.89 14.48 27.43
C ALA A 241 -31.03 15.43 27.82
N GLU A 242 -32.27 14.93 27.92
CA GLU A 242 -33.41 15.71 28.41
C GLU A 242 -33.28 16.06 29.90
N GLN A 243 -32.85 15.13 30.74
CA GLN A 243 -32.65 15.36 32.17
C GLN A 243 -31.56 16.41 32.42
N ILE A 244 -30.43 16.33 31.69
CA ILE A 244 -29.38 17.35 31.72
C ILE A 244 -29.97 18.72 31.36
N ARG A 245 -30.67 18.80 30.22
CA ARG A 245 -31.24 20.05 29.71
C ARG A 245 -32.30 20.66 30.65
N LYS A 246 -33.13 19.82 31.28
CA LYS A 246 -34.24 20.27 32.14
C LYS A 246 -33.81 20.62 33.56
N TYR A 247 -32.91 19.84 34.16
CA TYR A 247 -32.65 19.89 35.61
C TYR A 247 -31.24 20.38 35.99
N LEU A 248 -30.23 20.22 35.13
CA LEU A 248 -28.84 20.56 35.44
C LEU A 248 -28.37 21.88 34.81
N VAL A 249 -29.10 22.42 33.84
CA VAL A 249 -28.82 23.75 33.25
C VAL A 249 -29.22 24.84 34.25
N SER A 250 -28.24 25.49 34.88
CA SER A 250 -28.40 26.50 35.93
C SER A 250 -27.20 27.46 35.97
N PRO A 251 -27.34 28.74 36.37
CA PRO A 251 -26.23 29.70 36.35
C PRO A 251 -25.00 29.31 37.17
N GLN A 252 -25.17 28.57 38.27
CA GLN A 252 -24.07 28.12 39.15
C GLN A 252 -23.48 26.75 38.75
N ILE A 253 -23.91 26.20 37.61
CA ILE A 253 -23.43 24.92 37.09
C ILE A 253 -22.81 25.18 35.71
N VAL A 254 -21.73 24.49 35.37
CA VAL A 254 -21.20 24.38 34.00
C VAL A 254 -21.11 22.91 33.67
N ILE A 255 -21.52 22.55 32.47
CA ILE A 255 -21.49 21.16 32.01
C ILE A 255 -20.50 21.08 30.85
N LEU A 256 -19.40 20.36 31.07
CA LEU A 256 -18.51 19.91 30.02
C LEU A 256 -18.98 18.52 29.59
N LEU A 257 -19.33 18.37 28.31
CA LEU A 257 -19.94 17.16 27.79
C LEU A 257 -19.08 16.56 26.68
N ALA A 258 -18.57 15.35 26.84
CA ALA A 258 -18.01 14.60 25.72
C ALA A 258 -19.13 13.82 25.02
N ALA A 259 -19.33 14.06 23.73
CA ALA A 259 -20.40 13.40 22.99
C ALA A 259 -20.09 13.23 21.50
N LYS A 260 -20.59 12.14 20.90
CA LYS A 260 -20.77 12.05 19.45
C LYS A 260 -22.16 12.59 19.06
N LEU A 261 -22.23 13.86 18.68
CA LEU A 261 -23.50 14.54 18.37
C LEU A 261 -24.32 13.84 17.27
N GLU A 262 -23.67 13.28 16.25
CA GLU A 262 -24.33 12.51 15.20
C GLU A 262 -25.08 11.30 15.77
N GLN A 263 -24.43 10.54 16.66
CA GLN A 263 -25.03 9.38 17.30
C GLN A 263 -26.19 9.78 18.21
N LEU A 264 -26.03 10.87 18.98
CA LEU A 264 -27.12 11.42 19.79
C LEU A 264 -28.30 11.88 18.91
N GLY A 265 -28.01 12.46 17.74
CA GLY A 265 -29.00 12.81 16.73
C GLY A 265 -29.75 11.59 16.20
N THR A 266 -29.05 10.51 15.86
CA THR A 266 -29.67 9.25 15.42
C THR A 266 -30.59 8.69 16.50
N ILE A 267 -30.16 8.70 17.76
CA ILE A 267 -30.98 8.23 18.90
C ILE A 267 -32.25 9.08 19.05
N LYS A 268 -32.12 10.41 18.96
CA LYS A 268 -33.27 11.32 19.04
C LYS A 268 -34.24 11.13 17.87
N SER A 269 -33.71 10.99 16.66
CA SER A 269 -34.47 10.71 15.44
C SER A 269 -35.25 9.40 15.56
N LEU A 270 -34.63 8.35 16.11
CA LEU A 270 -35.30 7.08 16.39
C LEU A 270 -36.45 7.25 17.39
N HIS A 271 -36.25 8.01 18.47
CA HIS A 271 -37.31 8.29 19.44
C HIS A 271 -38.46 9.09 18.82
N TYR A 272 -38.19 10.13 18.03
CA TYR A 272 -39.26 10.85 17.32
C TYR A 272 -39.99 9.95 16.31
N THR A 273 -39.27 9.09 15.61
CA THR A 273 -39.86 8.11 14.68
C THR A 273 -40.84 7.19 15.41
N GLN A 274 -40.45 6.63 16.56
CA GLN A 274 -41.32 5.80 17.38
C GLN A 274 -42.53 6.59 17.93
N LYS A 275 -42.31 7.83 18.37
CA LYS A 275 -43.37 8.68 18.94
C LYS A 275 -44.42 9.09 17.90
N TYR A 276 -44.01 9.29 16.66
CA TYR A 276 -44.88 9.73 15.56
C TYR A 276 -45.17 8.63 14.53
N GLU A 277 -44.93 7.35 14.87
CA GLU A 277 -45.06 6.19 13.98
C GLU A 277 -46.39 6.19 13.22
N THR A 278 -47.50 6.38 13.92
CA THR A 278 -48.85 6.46 13.32
C THR A 278 -48.99 7.58 12.27
N LEU A 279 -48.35 8.74 12.45
CA LEU A 279 -48.40 9.83 11.48
C LEU A 279 -47.53 9.55 10.25
N ILE A 280 -46.42 8.82 10.43
CA ILE A 280 -45.52 8.40 9.37
C ILE A 280 -46.20 7.34 8.50
N GLU A 281 -46.80 6.31 9.12
CA GLU A 281 -47.54 5.25 8.43
C GLU A 281 -48.70 5.79 7.57
N HIS A 282 -49.35 6.85 8.03
CA HIS A 282 -50.44 7.51 7.31
C HIS A 282 -49.97 8.62 6.35
N ASN A 283 -48.67 8.73 6.04
CA ASN A 283 -48.07 9.76 5.20
C ASN A 283 -48.45 11.21 5.59
N ARG A 284 -48.69 11.45 6.88
CA ARG A 284 -48.98 12.79 7.43
C ARG A 284 -47.72 13.49 7.95
N MET A 285 -46.61 12.78 8.05
CA MET A 285 -45.29 13.29 8.45
C MET A 285 -44.21 12.57 7.66
N SER A 286 -43.22 13.30 7.15
CA SER A 286 -42.06 12.72 6.46
C SER A 286 -40.86 12.58 7.40
N PHE A 287 -39.91 11.73 7.01
CA PHE A 287 -38.63 11.59 7.71
C PHE A 287 -37.81 12.89 7.70
N ASP A 288 -37.94 13.73 6.68
CA ASP A 288 -37.26 15.04 6.61
C ASP A 288 -37.69 15.97 7.77
N VAL A 289 -38.98 15.95 8.14
CA VAL A 289 -39.50 16.73 9.29
C VAL A 289 -38.89 16.22 10.60
N ILE A 290 -38.72 14.91 10.73
CA ILE A 290 -38.09 14.30 11.92
C ILE A 290 -36.62 14.70 12.00
N GLU A 291 -35.92 14.73 10.87
CA GLU A 291 -34.53 15.19 10.79
C GLU A 291 -34.42 16.68 11.18
N GLU A 292 -35.33 17.52 10.68
CA GLU A 292 -35.40 18.94 11.06
C GLU A 292 -35.64 19.11 12.57
N MET A 293 -36.63 18.41 13.14
CA MET A 293 -36.92 18.42 14.58
C MET A 293 -35.72 17.96 15.41
N THR A 294 -34.99 16.96 14.92
CA THR A 294 -33.77 16.46 15.55
C THR A 294 -32.67 17.52 15.54
N GLY A 295 -32.46 18.20 14.40
CA GLY A 295 -31.52 19.31 14.28
C GLY A 295 -31.85 20.49 15.21
N GLN A 296 -33.13 20.85 15.31
CA GLN A 296 -33.61 21.89 16.23
C GLN A 296 -33.35 21.50 17.70
N TYR A 297 -33.61 20.24 18.06
CA TYR A 297 -33.32 19.72 19.40
C TYR A 297 -31.84 19.81 19.74
N LEU A 298 -30.94 19.32 18.86
CA LEU A 298 -29.50 19.36 19.08
C LEU A 298 -28.98 20.80 19.20
N THR A 299 -29.55 21.73 18.44
CA THR A 299 -29.22 23.16 18.52
C THR A 299 -29.65 23.77 19.85
N LYS A 300 -30.79 23.33 20.40
CA LYS A 300 -31.27 23.74 21.72
C LYS A 300 -30.44 23.14 22.86
N LEU A 301 -30.04 21.88 22.73
CA LEU A 301 -29.23 21.18 23.72
C LEU A 301 -27.79 21.70 23.76
N VAL A 302 -27.16 21.86 22.60
CA VAL A 302 -25.80 22.41 22.48
C VAL A 302 -25.74 23.35 21.27
N PRO A 303 -25.87 24.68 21.48
CA PRO A 303 -25.65 25.71 20.47
C PRO A 303 -24.30 25.59 19.75
N HIS A 304 -24.24 26.04 18.49
CA HIS A 304 -23.04 25.89 17.65
C HIS A 304 -21.78 26.53 18.24
N ASN A 305 -21.89 27.68 18.89
CA ASN A 305 -20.78 28.36 19.55
C ASN A 305 -20.27 27.66 20.83
N GLN A 306 -20.95 26.59 21.26
CA GLN A 306 -20.58 25.77 22.42
C GLN A 306 -20.13 24.36 22.01
N ARG A 307 -20.00 24.10 20.70
CA ARG A 307 -19.49 22.83 20.15
C ARG A 307 -18.01 22.97 19.83
N ILE A 308 -17.18 22.30 20.62
CA ILE A 308 -15.73 22.24 20.47
C ILE A 308 -15.40 20.99 19.65
N TYR A 309 -15.15 21.17 18.36
CA TYR A 309 -14.80 20.07 17.47
C TYR A 309 -13.32 19.68 17.65
N LEU A 310 -13.09 18.39 17.90
CA LEU A 310 -11.75 17.84 18.06
C LEU A 310 -10.91 17.94 16.79
N PRO A 311 -9.57 18.04 16.93
CA PRO A 311 -8.68 18.26 15.81
C PRO A 311 -8.78 17.14 14.78
N THR A 312 -8.67 17.50 13.50
CA THR A 312 -8.62 16.53 12.42
C THR A 312 -7.34 15.71 12.49
N SER A 313 -7.35 14.55 11.84
CA SER A 313 -6.19 13.64 11.85
C SER A 313 -4.89 14.27 11.34
N GLU A 314 -4.99 15.26 10.45
CA GLU A 314 -3.82 15.94 9.92
C GLU A 314 -2.99 16.66 10.97
N ILE A 315 -3.61 17.19 12.03
CA ILE A 315 -2.94 17.93 13.09
C ILE A 315 -1.98 16.99 13.85
N TYR A 316 -2.46 15.86 14.35
CA TYR A 316 -1.59 14.95 15.09
C TYR A 316 -0.67 14.13 14.19
N LEU A 317 -1.06 13.85 12.94
CA LEU A 317 -0.15 13.23 11.97
C LEU A 317 1.11 14.08 11.76
N ASN A 318 0.98 15.42 11.79
CA ASN A 318 2.10 16.36 11.64
C ASN A 318 2.79 16.74 12.96
N ALA A 319 2.31 16.24 14.10
CA ALA A 319 2.90 16.47 15.42
C ALA A 319 4.12 15.58 15.65
N THR A 320 5.06 16.03 16.49
CA THR A 320 6.19 15.24 16.96
C THR A 320 5.74 14.17 17.95
N LEU A 321 6.27 12.95 17.86
CA LEU A 321 5.97 11.85 18.78
C LEU A 321 7.04 11.73 19.86
N LYS A 322 6.64 11.78 21.13
CA LYS A 322 7.50 11.49 22.29
C LYS A 322 6.96 10.30 23.07
N ILE A 323 7.82 9.35 23.38
CA ILE A 323 7.52 8.14 24.15
C ILE A 323 8.42 8.15 25.40
N ASP A 324 7.82 8.11 26.60
CA ASP A 324 8.55 8.15 27.89
C ASP A 324 9.62 9.27 27.94
N GLY A 325 9.26 10.45 27.43
CA GLY A 325 10.13 11.63 27.36
C GLY A 325 11.16 11.62 26.22
N LYS A 326 11.37 10.49 25.55
CA LYS A 326 12.28 10.37 24.39
C LYS A 326 11.56 10.78 23.11
N THR A 327 12.18 11.66 22.34
CA THR A 327 11.65 12.04 21.02
C THR A 327 11.93 10.93 20.03
N MET A 328 10.88 10.44 19.39
CA MET A 328 10.98 9.38 18.39
C MET A 328 11.63 9.89 17.11
N PRO A 329 12.31 9.02 16.36
CA PRO A 329 12.91 9.42 15.10
C PRO A 329 11.82 9.79 14.09
N GLY A 330 12.17 10.65 13.15
CA GLY A 330 11.20 11.31 12.28
C GLY A 330 10.57 12.56 12.90
N ASN A 331 10.40 13.61 12.10
CA ASN A 331 9.94 14.91 12.60
C ASN A 331 8.43 14.96 12.91
N SER A 332 7.68 13.91 12.57
CA SER A 332 6.23 13.82 12.74
C SER A 332 5.77 12.38 12.90
N VAL A 333 4.56 12.17 13.44
CA VAL A 333 3.91 10.85 13.55
C VAL A 333 3.87 10.12 12.21
N ARG A 334 3.62 10.82 11.09
CA ARG A 334 3.64 10.23 9.73
C ARG A 334 4.94 9.47 9.45
N GLN A 335 6.07 10.00 9.91
CA GLN A 335 7.39 9.41 9.69
C GLN A 335 7.77 8.45 10.82
N ALA A 336 7.47 8.82 12.07
CA ALA A 336 7.91 8.08 13.25
C ALA A 336 7.30 6.67 13.31
N VAL A 337 6.03 6.50 12.92
CA VAL A 337 5.37 5.17 12.97
C VAL A 337 5.98 4.19 11.97
N PRO A 338 6.08 4.50 10.66
CA PRO A 338 6.76 3.61 9.71
C PRO A 338 8.22 3.33 10.06
N GLU A 339 8.96 4.33 10.54
CA GLU A 339 10.34 4.18 10.97
C GLU A 339 10.47 3.25 12.19
N LEU A 340 9.56 3.36 13.15
CA LEU A 340 9.47 2.42 14.27
C LEU A 340 9.17 1.00 13.80
N ILE A 341 8.20 0.82 12.90
CA ILE A 341 7.87 -0.50 12.35
C ILE A 341 9.12 -1.10 11.70
N PHE A 342 9.80 -0.35 10.83
CA PHE A 342 11.02 -0.80 10.18
C PHE A 342 12.13 -1.17 11.18
N LYS A 343 12.34 -0.34 12.21
CA LYS A 343 13.34 -0.60 13.25
C LYS A 343 13.06 -1.90 14.04
N LYS A 344 11.79 -2.26 14.23
CA LYS A 344 11.38 -3.44 14.99
C LYS A 344 11.24 -4.71 14.15
N THR A 345 10.83 -4.60 12.89
CA THR A 345 10.43 -5.76 12.06
C THR A 345 11.19 -5.87 10.74
N ARG A 346 11.91 -4.83 10.33
CA ARG A 346 12.50 -4.63 8.99
C ARG A 346 11.49 -4.55 7.84
N TYR A 347 10.19 -4.47 8.12
CA TYR A 347 9.21 -4.15 7.10
C TYR A 347 9.20 -2.66 6.79
N LEU A 348 9.33 -2.35 5.51
CA LEU A 348 9.44 -0.98 5.01
C LEU A 348 8.10 -0.51 4.44
N PHE A 349 7.59 0.60 4.96
CA PHE A 349 6.37 1.26 4.49
C PHE A 349 6.67 2.70 4.06
N TYR A 350 6.05 3.15 2.98
CA TYR A 350 6.31 4.49 2.44
C TYR A 350 5.15 5.46 2.63
N ASN A 351 5.50 6.71 2.92
CA ASN A 351 4.60 7.84 2.74
C ASN A 351 4.77 8.39 1.32
N SER A 352 3.66 8.71 0.65
CA SER A 352 3.73 9.47 -0.60
C SER A 352 3.84 10.98 -0.30
N GLY A 353 4.29 11.78 -1.28
CA GLY A 353 4.43 13.23 -1.09
C GLY A 353 3.15 13.95 -0.65
N HIS A 354 1.98 13.37 -0.91
CA HIS A 354 0.66 13.97 -0.64
C HIS A 354 -0.20 13.14 0.33
N ARG A 355 0.18 11.90 0.65
CA ARG A 355 -0.61 10.99 1.50
C ARG A 355 0.28 10.20 2.44
N THR A 356 -0.14 10.14 3.69
CA THR A 356 0.44 9.25 4.70
C THR A 356 0.13 7.79 4.35
N SER A 357 1.08 6.89 4.64
CA SER A 357 0.86 5.45 4.56
C SER A 357 -0.36 5.04 5.38
N TYR A 358 -1.17 4.11 4.86
CA TYR A 358 -2.35 3.62 5.57
C TYR A 358 -2.00 2.76 6.80
N ILE A 359 -0.73 2.39 6.99
CA ILE A 359 -0.29 1.75 8.24
C ILE A 359 -0.33 2.71 9.43
N VAL A 360 -0.24 4.03 9.17
CA VAL A 360 -0.25 5.05 10.23
C VAL A 360 -1.69 5.32 10.66
N PRO A 361 -2.07 5.07 11.92
CA PRO A 361 -3.44 5.23 12.34
C PRO A 361 -3.90 6.69 12.30
N THR A 362 -5.10 6.91 11.78
CA THR A 362 -5.77 8.21 11.76
C THR A 362 -6.66 8.42 12.98
N ASN A 363 -6.40 7.74 14.10
CA ASN A 363 -7.15 7.86 15.35
C ASN A 363 -6.17 7.83 16.52
N LEU A 364 -6.30 8.75 17.48
CA LEU A 364 -5.33 8.86 18.59
C LEU A 364 -5.26 7.59 19.44
N ARG A 365 -6.41 6.97 19.76
CA ARG A 365 -6.41 5.72 20.54
C ARG A 365 -5.66 4.61 19.80
N LYS A 366 -5.92 4.45 18.49
CA LYS A 366 -5.26 3.44 17.65
C LYS A 366 -3.76 3.73 17.49
N LEU A 367 -3.38 5.00 17.38
CA LEU A 367 -1.98 5.44 17.37
C LEU A 367 -1.27 5.03 18.67
N CYS A 368 -1.88 5.29 19.83
CA CYS A 368 -1.30 4.87 21.10
C CYS A 368 -1.14 3.35 21.19
N GLN A 369 -2.11 2.59 20.69
CA GLN A 369 -2.07 1.12 20.70
C GLN A 369 -0.95 0.55 19.84
N ILE A 370 -0.78 1.02 18.60
CA ILE A 370 0.31 0.52 17.73
C ILE A 370 1.68 0.95 18.26
N VAL A 371 1.79 2.17 18.81
CA VAL A 371 3.05 2.66 19.38
C VAL A 371 3.45 1.82 20.59
N GLU A 372 2.50 1.51 21.47
CA GLU A 372 2.75 0.64 22.63
C GLU A 372 3.18 -0.76 22.21
N LEU A 373 2.49 -1.34 21.21
CA LEU A 373 2.83 -2.64 20.65
C LEU A 373 4.29 -2.67 20.15
N LEU A 374 4.69 -1.64 19.40
CA LEU A 374 6.04 -1.53 18.83
C LEU A 374 7.09 -1.26 19.91
N GLN A 375 6.77 -0.48 20.94
CA GLN A 375 7.70 -0.14 22.01
C GLN A 375 8.15 -1.38 22.80
N HIS A 376 7.24 -2.33 23.01
CA HIS A 376 7.51 -3.58 23.73
C HIS A 376 8.32 -4.61 22.91
N MET A 377 8.48 -4.36 21.61
CA MET A 377 9.34 -5.19 20.77
C MET A 377 10.81 -4.77 20.94
N PRO A 378 11.78 -5.70 21.06
CA PRO A 378 13.19 -5.36 20.93
C PRO A 378 13.49 -4.79 19.54
N ASP A 379 14.49 -3.91 19.44
CA ASP A 379 15.01 -3.46 18.14
C ASP A 379 15.58 -4.64 17.35
N TYR A 380 15.51 -4.58 16.02
CA TYR A 380 16.00 -5.68 15.18
C TYR A 380 17.54 -5.74 15.20
N GLN A 381 18.08 -6.78 15.85
CA GLN A 381 19.48 -7.23 15.95
C GLN A 381 19.54 -8.76 15.74
N ASP A 382 20.21 -9.21 14.68
CA ASP A 382 20.39 -10.55 14.08
C ASP A 382 19.96 -11.87 14.77
N GLU A 383 19.67 -11.96 16.07
CA GLU A 383 19.17 -13.19 16.74
C GLU A 383 17.81 -12.98 17.46
N GLY A 384 16.77 -13.72 17.04
CA GLY A 384 15.51 -13.88 17.79
C GLY A 384 14.26 -13.10 17.34
N GLN A 385 14.28 -12.40 16.20
CA GLN A 385 13.22 -11.44 15.80
C GLN A 385 12.13 -11.94 14.85
N SER A 386 12.09 -13.23 14.51
CA SER A 386 10.91 -13.80 13.83
C SER A 386 9.64 -13.60 14.67
N SER A 387 9.77 -13.50 15.99
CA SER A 387 8.68 -13.20 16.93
C SER A 387 8.08 -11.79 16.74
N ASN A 388 8.89 -10.78 16.43
CA ASN A 388 8.43 -9.41 16.14
C ASN A 388 7.61 -9.38 14.85
N LYS A 389 8.13 -10.02 13.80
CA LYS A 389 7.45 -10.17 12.51
C LYS A 389 6.08 -10.85 12.68
N GLU A 390 6.03 -11.95 13.43
CA GLU A 390 4.79 -12.68 13.71
C GLU A 390 3.78 -11.86 14.53
N THR A 391 4.27 -11.13 15.55
CA THR A 391 3.41 -10.26 16.37
C THR A 391 2.84 -9.11 15.55
N PHE A 392 3.64 -8.51 14.68
CA PHE A 392 3.18 -7.46 13.76
C PHE A 392 2.18 -8.00 12.73
N LYS A 393 2.40 -9.21 12.18
CA LYS A 393 1.43 -9.88 11.30
C LYS A 393 0.10 -10.09 12.01
N LYS A 394 0.09 -10.54 13.27
CA LYS A 394 -1.15 -10.67 14.07
C LYS A 394 -1.87 -9.34 14.23
N TYR A 395 -1.15 -8.24 14.44
CA TYR A 395 -1.74 -6.91 14.46
C TYR A 395 -2.34 -6.53 13.10
N LEU A 396 -1.60 -6.74 12.00
CA LEU A 396 -2.04 -6.36 10.66
C LEU A 396 -3.28 -7.15 10.24
N PHE A 397 -3.23 -8.49 10.30
CA PHE A 397 -4.31 -9.37 9.86
C PHE A 397 -5.47 -9.45 10.86
N GLY A 398 -5.23 -9.21 12.15
CA GLY A 398 -6.26 -9.21 13.18
C GLY A 398 -6.92 -7.85 13.35
N THR A 399 -6.15 -6.84 13.76
CA THR A 399 -6.68 -5.54 14.16
C THR A 399 -6.80 -4.56 12.99
N TRP A 400 -5.74 -4.40 12.19
CA TRP A 400 -5.71 -3.39 11.13
C TRP A 400 -6.76 -3.68 10.05
N ILE A 401 -6.92 -4.94 9.61
CA ILE A 401 -7.94 -5.32 8.62
C ILE A 401 -9.35 -5.01 9.12
N GLN A 402 -9.67 -5.41 10.36
CA GLN A 402 -11.00 -5.14 10.94
C GLN A 402 -11.31 -3.65 11.00
N ASP A 403 -10.29 -2.85 11.30
CA ASP A 403 -10.41 -1.41 11.47
C ASP A 403 -10.49 -0.61 10.17
N ASN A 404 -9.83 -1.08 9.11
CA ASN A 404 -9.63 -0.30 7.88
C ASN A 404 -10.41 -0.85 6.68
N ILE A 405 -10.75 -2.14 6.67
CA ILE A 405 -11.54 -2.78 5.63
C ILE A 405 -12.97 -2.95 6.15
N THR A 406 -13.90 -2.16 5.63
CA THR A 406 -15.29 -2.11 6.14
C THR A 406 -16.18 -3.20 5.54
N SER A 407 -15.99 -3.54 4.27
CA SER A 407 -16.78 -4.57 3.58
C SER A 407 -16.41 -5.97 4.08
N VAL A 408 -17.42 -6.79 4.36
CA VAL A 408 -17.23 -8.19 4.75
C VAL A 408 -16.65 -9.00 3.59
N GLU A 409 -17.04 -8.67 2.37
CA GLU A 409 -16.54 -9.27 1.13
C GLU A 409 -15.04 -8.97 0.95
N ASP A 410 -14.63 -7.71 1.13
CA ASP A 410 -13.22 -7.33 1.06
C ASP A 410 -12.38 -8.01 2.15
N ARG A 411 -12.93 -8.24 3.36
CA ARG A 411 -12.22 -9.00 4.39
C ARG A 411 -12.01 -10.46 4.00
N LYS A 412 -13.01 -11.11 3.41
CA LYS A 412 -12.87 -12.50 2.89
C LYS A 412 -11.77 -12.58 1.83
N ILE A 413 -11.72 -11.60 0.93
CA ILE A 413 -10.63 -11.48 -0.05
C ILE A 413 -9.26 -11.40 0.65
N CYS A 414 -9.14 -10.61 1.71
CA CYS A 414 -7.89 -10.53 2.46
C CYS A 414 -7.50 -11.87 3.10
N ASP A 415 -8.47 -12.60 3.65
CA ASP A 415 -8.26 -13.93 4.25
C ASP A 415 -7.84 -14.97 3.19
N GLU A 416 -8.42 -14.92 1.99
CA GLU A 416 -8.03 -15.77 0.85
C GLU A 416 -6.58 -15.52 0.43
N ILE A 417 -6.18 -14.24 0.32
CA ILE A 417 -4.81 -13.86 -0.03
C ILE A 417 -3.82 -14.28 1.07
N TRP A 418 -4.17 -14.07 2.33
CA TRP A 418 -3.36 -14.49 3.47
C TRP A 418 -3.19 -16.01 3.53
N THR A 419 -4.26 -16.76 3.30
CA THR A 419 -4.22 -18.24 3.22
C THR A 419 -3.33 -18.67 2.05
N GLY A 420 -3.48 -18.05 0.89
CA GLY A 420 -2.63 -18.28 -0.28
C GLY A 420 -1.15 -18.02 0.00
N TRP A 421 -0.80 -17.02 0.80
CA TRP A 421 0.58 -16.81 1.23
C TRP A 421 1.10 -17.99 2.06
N ARG A 422 0.35 -18.45 3.06
CA ARG A 422 0.73 -19.59 3.92
C ARG A 422 0.88 -20.89 3.13
N ASP A 423 0.11 -21.05 2.06
CA ASP A 423 0.11 -22.25 1.21
C ASP A 423 1.09 -22.16 0.03
N ASN A 424 1.98 -21.15 -0.01
CA ASN A 424 2.93 -20.90 -1.11
C ASN A 424 2.26 -20.67 -2.49
N MET A 425 1.02 -20.17 -2.50
CA MET A 425 0.19 -19.89 -3.68
C MET A 425 -0.20 -18.41 -3.79
N LEU A 426 0.58 -17.50 -3.19
CA LEU A 426 0.24 -16.08 -3.04
C LEU A 426 -0.18 -15.44 -4.39
N ASN A 427 0.58 -15.68 -5.46
CA ASN A 427 0.31 -15.10 -6.77
C ASN A 427 -1.06 -15.52 -7.33
N LYS A 428 -1.35 -16.84 -7.36
CA LYS A 428 -2.62 -17.38 -7.86
C LYS A 428 -3.80 -16.97 -6.99
N ALA A 429 -3.65 -17.03 -5.66
CA ALA A 429 -4.69 -16.63 -4.72
C ALA A 429 -5.05 -15.14 -4.89
N THR A 430 -4.04 -14.28 -4.99
CA THR A 430 -4.24 -12.85 -5.24
C THR A 430 -4.94 -12.58 -6.56
N LEU A 431 -4.51 -13.23 -7.64
CA LEU A 431 -5.14 -13.06 -8.95
C LEU A 431 -6.62 -13.46 -8.90
N THR A 432 -6.92 -14.61 -8.28
CA THR A 432 -8.29 -15.14 -8.16
C THR A 432 -9.18 -14.20 -7.34
N ALA A 433 -8.67 -13.70 -6.22
CA ALA A 433 -9.36 -12.73 -5.37
C ALA A 433 -9.65 -11.41 -6.13
N LEU A 434 -8.67 -10.89 -6.88
CA LEU A 434 -8.85 -9.70 -7.72
C LEU A 434 -9.88 -9.95 -8.84
N GLN A 435 -9.85 -11.11 -9.49
CA GLN A 435 -10.84 -11.50 -10.49
C GLN A 435 -12.25 -11.54 -9.91
N GLY A 436 -12.41 -12.08 -8.69
CA GLY A 436 -13.68 -12.07 -7.97
C GLY A 436 -14.18 -10.65 -7.72
N LYS A 437 -13.37 -9.80 -7.07
CA LYS A 437 -13.76 -8.42 -6.72
C LYS A 437 -14.06 -7.56 -7.94
N TYR A 438 -13.19 -7.59 -8.94
CA TYR A 438 -13.26 -6.72 -10.11
C TYR A 438 -13.82 -7.45 -11.34
N THR A 439 -14.75 -8.37 -11.14
CA THR A 439 -15.34 -9.22 -12.19
C THR A 439 -15.75 -8.42 -13.45
N LYS A 440 -16.42 -7.28 -13.28
CA LYS A 440 -16.84 -6.42 -14.40
C LYS A 440 -15.67 -5.89 -15.23
N TRP A 441 -14.57 -5.54 -14.57
CA TRP A 441 -13.35 -5.08 -15.24
C TRP A 441 -12.78 -6.18 -16.13
N PHE A 442 -12.58 -7.36 -15.55
CA PHE A 442 -12.04 -8.53 -16.25
C PHE A 442 -12.95 -9.00 -17.40
N GLN A 443 -14.27 -9.03 -17.21
CA GLN A 443 -15.23 -9.40 -18.25
C GLN A 443 -15.20 -8.44 -19.46
N SER A 444 -14.94 -7.15 -19.21
CA SER A 444 -14.87 -6.15 -20.29
C SER A 444 -13.61 -6.22 -21.15
N LEU A 445 -12.58 -7.01 -20.76
CA LEU A 445 -11.28 -7.03 -21.45
C LEU A 445 -11.37 -7.52 -22.90
N GLU A 446 -12.19 -8.54 -23.16
CA GLU A 446 -12.41 -9.06 -24.51
C GLU A 446 -13.07 -8.01 -25.42
N GLU A 447 -14.11 -7.35 -24.93
CA GLU A 447 -14.80 -6.28 -25.66
C GLU A 447 -13.83 -5.12 -25.96
N ARG A 448 -13.08 -4.66 -24.96
CA ARG A 448 -12.04 -3.62 -25.11
C ARG A 448 -10.98 -4.03 -26.13
N LYS A 449 -10.55 -5.31 -26.16
CA LYS A 449 -9.58 -5.82 -27.13
C LYS A 449 -10.13 -5.77 -28.55
N THR A 450 -11.40 -6.15 -28.75
CA THR A 450 -12.03 -6.15 -30.09
C THR A 450 -12.19 -4.74 -30.67
N ALA A 451 -12.35 -3.72 -29.82
CA ALA A 451 -12.43 -2.32 -30.23
C ALA A 451 -11.07 -1.71 -30.62
N GLU A 452 -9.96 -2.32 -30.20
CA GLU A 452 -8.60 -1.84 -30.44
C GLU A 452 -8.01 -2.40 -31.75
N SER A 453 -7.30 -1.55 -32.50
CA SER A 453 -6.66 -1.95 -33.76
C SER A 453 -5.59 -3.04 -33.53
N ASN A 454 -5.43 -3.97 -34.48
CA ASN A 454 -4.48 -5.09 -34.40
C ASN A 454 -3.00 -4.69 -34.20
N LYS A 455 -2.66 -3.41 -34.38
CA LYS A 455 -1.30 -2.88 -34.22
C LYS A 455 -1.18 -1.90 -33.05
N SER A 456 -2.19 -1.78 -32.18
CA SER A 456 -2.12 -0.87 -31.03
C SER A 456 -1.41 -1.52 -29.85
N ILE A 457 -0.56 -0.74 -29.17
CA ILE A 457 0.09 -1.12 -27.90
C ILE A 457 -0.97 -1.50 -26.84
N LYS A 458 -2.11 -0.80 -26.86
CA LYS A 458 -3.24 -1.09 -25.96
C LYS A 458 -3.78 -2.49 -26.18
N ARG A 459 -3.89 -2.93 -27.43
CA ARG A 459 -4.31 -4.30 -27.76
C ARG A 459 -3.32 -5.33 -27.22
N ALA A 460 -2.02 -5.14 -27.42
CA ALA A 460 -0.99 -6.06 -26.92
C ALA A 460 -0.96 -6.17 -25.39
N ARG A 461 -1.27 -5.07 -24.68
CA ARG A 461 -1.47 -5.06 -23.22
C ARG A 461 -2.71 -5.86 -22.82
N LEU A 462 -3.83 -5.69 -23.53
CA LEU A 462 -5.06 -6.44 -23.28
C LEU A 462 -4.89 -7.94 -23.56
N GLU A 463 -4.15 -8.31 -24.60
CA GLU A 463 -3.79 -9.70 -24.90
C GLU A 463 -2.97 -10.32 -23.75
N GLU A 464 -1.95 -9.61 -23.23
CA GLU A 464 -1.20 -10.09 -22.06
C GLU A 464 -2.07 -10.28 -20.81
N LEU A 465 -2.99 -9.35 -20.56
CA LEU A 465 -3.92 -9.47 -19.43
C LEU A 465 -4.80 -10.71 -19.55
N LEU A 466 -5.32 -10.99 -20.75
CA LEU A 466 -6.13 -12.18 -21.02
C LEU A 466 -5.32 -13.47 -20.82
N GLU A 467 -4.05 -13.48 -21.19
CA GLU A 467 -3.17 -14.62 -20.94
C GLU A 467 -2.85 -14.80 -19.45
N ILE A 468 -2.69 -13.72 -18.68
CA ILE A 468 -2.46 -13.80 -17.22
C ILE A 468 -3.67 -14.41 -16.51
N ILE A 469 -4.89 -14.01 -16.89
CA ILE A 469 -6.12 -14.37 -16.17
C ILE A 469 -6.70 -15.72 -16.58
N ASN A 470 -6.05 -16.43 -17.51
CA ASN A 470 -6.52 -17.70 -18.03
C ASN A 470 -6.65 -18.74 -16.89
N PRO A 471 -7.82 -19.36 -16.70
CA PRO A 471 -8.04 -20.31 -15.60
C PRO A 471 -7.15 -21.56 -15.69
N GLN A 472 -6.66 -21.90 -16.90
CA GLN A 472 -5.75 -23.04 -17.13
C GLN A 472 -4.31 -22.76 -16.66
N ASN A 473 -4.00 -21.53 -16.26
CA ASN A 473 -2.67 -21.19 -15.76
C ASN A 473 -2.37 -21.89 -14.43
N LEU A 474 -1.21 -22.52 -14.37
CA LEU A 474 -0.69 -23.19 -13.20
C LEU A 474 -0.08 -22.17 -12.22
N GLU A 475 -0.33 -22.41 -10.93
CA GLU A 475 -0.04 -21.47 -9.84
C GLU A 475 1.43 -21.04 -9.76
N PHE A 476 2.36 -21.97 -9.99
CA PHE A 476 3.80 -21.75 -9.90
C PHE A 476 4.40 -20.98 -11.09
N ASN A 477 3.59 -20.72 -12.12
CA ASN A 477 4.00 -20.00 -13.32
C ASN A 477 3.38 -18.60 -13.43
N ILE A 478 2.59 -18.17 -12.43
CA ILE A 478 2.11 -16.80 -12.31
C ILE A 478 3.16 -16.01 -11.53
N SER A 479 3.64 -14.91 -12.09
CA SER A 479 4.76 -14.15 -11.53
C SER A 479 4.32 -12.97 -10.65
N VAL A 480 5.21 -12.50 -9.77
CA VAL A 480 4.99 -11.23 -9.03
C VAL A 480 4.78 -10.08 -10.02
N GLY A 481 5.53 -10.05 -11.12
CA GLY A 481 5.39 -9.05 -12.17
C GLY A 481 3.99 -9.02 -12.80
N ASP A 482 3.35 -10.18 -12.95
CA ASP A 482 1.97 -10.29 -13.44
C ASP A 482 0.99 -9.65 -12.45
N ILE A 483 1.10 -10.00 -11.17
CA ILE A 483 0.23 -9.45 -10.12
C ILE A 483 0.44 -7.94 -9.96
N MET A 484 1.69 -7.49 -9.88
CA MET A 484 2.02 -6.08 -9.75
C MET A 484 1.55 -5.28 -10.98
N GLY A 485 1.64 -5.85 -12.18
CA GLY A 485 1.14 -5.22 -13.41
C GLY A 485 -0.39 -5.13 -13.44
N VAL A 486 -1.11 -6.19 -13.05
CA VAL A 486 -2.58 -6.17 -12.92
C VAL A 486 -3.00 -5.15 -11.86
N LEU A 487 -2.36 -5.16 -10.69
CA LEU A 487 -2.63 -4.25 -9.59
C LEU A 487 -2.39 -2.79 -9.99
N PHE A 488 -1.30 -2.51 -10.72
CA PHE A 488 -0.99 -1.18 -11.24
C PHE A 488 -2.09 -0.65 -12.17
N LEU A 489 -2.63 -1.50 -13.05
CA LEU A 489 -3.72 -1.11 -13.97
C LEU A 489 -5.05 -0.94 -13.23
N LEU A 490 -5.36 -1.81 -12.26
CA LEU A 490 -6.55 -1.68 -11.42
C LEU A 490 -6.52 -0.37 -10.60
N GLN A 491 -5.36 0.00 -10.05
CA GLN A 491 -5.18 1.26 -9.32
C GLN A 491 -5.43 2.52 -10.17
N GLN A 492 -5.29 2.43 -11.50
CA GLN A 492 -5.59 3.53 -12.42
C GLN A 492 -7.09 3.68 -12.69
N GLU A 493 -7.85 2.58 -12.63
CA GLU A 493 -9.29 2.58 -12.88
C GLU A 493 -10.13 2.67 -11.59
N TYR A 494 -9.61 2.19 -10.47
CA TYR A 494 -10.28 2.13 -9.17
C TYR A 494 -9.54 2.96 -8.13
N ASP A 495 -10.19 4.03 -7.65
CA ASP A 495 -9.56 5.03 -6.78
C ASP A 495 -10.41 5.36 -5.54
N THR A 496 -11.36 4.50 -5.17
CA THR A 496 -12.18 4.70 -3.98
C THR A 496 -11.33 4.54 -2.70
N PRO A 497 -11.70 5.18 -1.57
CA PRO A 497 -10.99 4.99 -0.31
C PRO A 497 -10.89 3.53 0.14
N ALA A 498 -11.90 2.70 -0.15
CA ALA A 498 -11.90 1.27 0.17
C ALA A 498 -10.90 0.51 -0.72
N ASP A 499 -10.91 0.74 -2.03
CA ASP A 499 -9.99 0.11 -2.97
C ASP A 499 -8.54 0.45 -2.65
N ARG A 500 -8.24 1.72 -2.36
CA ARG A 500 -6.89 2.16 -1.98
C ARG A 500 -6.36 1.43 -0.74
N ARG A 501 -7.20 1.19 0.27
CA ARG A 501 -6.82 0.44 1.48
C ARG A 501 -6.58 -1.04 1.17
N LEU A 502 -7.40 -1.65 0.31
CA LEU A 502 -7.20 -3.02 -0.13
C LEU A 502 -5.89 -3.16 -0.92
N PHE A 503 -5.65 -2.28 -1.89
CA PHE A 503 -4.41 -2.29 -2.68
C PHE A 503 -3.17 -2.06 -1.81
N PHE A 504 -3.26 -1.16 -0.83
CA PHE A 504 -2.21 -0.98 0.16
C PHE A 504 -1.94 -2.28 0.94
N LEU A 505 -2.98 -2.98 1.39
CA LEU A 505 -2.81 -4.24 2.10
C LEU A 505 -2.18 -5.32 1.21
N ILE A 506 -2.62 -5.45 -0.04
CA ILE A 506 -2.03 -6.41 -1.00
C ILE A 506 -0.53 -6.10 -1.18
N ASN A 507 -0.17 -4.84 -1.43
CA ASN A 507 1.24 -4.42 -1.52
C ASN A 507 2.01 -4.72 -0.23
N SER A 508 1.39 -4.55 0.94
CA SER A 508 1.99 -4.87 2.23
C SER A 508 2.25 -6.36 2.37
N ILE A 509 1.30 -7.21 1.98
CA ILE A 509 1.42 -8.68 1.98
C ILE A 509 2.60 -9.11 1.11
N TYR A 510 2.66 -8.63 -0.14
CA TYR A 510 3.78 -8.95 -1.03
C TYR A 510 5.11 -8.44 -0.52
N SER A 511 5.15 -7.24 0.07
CA SER A 511 6.38 -6.70 0.65
C SER A 511 6.88 -7.57 1.80
N MET A 512 6.00 -7.98 2.72
CA MET A 512 6.39 -8.88 3.81
C MET A 512 6.81 -10.25 3.29
N ALA A 513 6.10 -10.81 2.30
CA ALA A 513 6.47 -12.08 1.67
C ALA A 513 7.84 -12.03 0.98
N LEU A 514 8.15 -10.94 0.27
CA LEU A 514 9.44 -10.73 -0.38
C LEU A 514 10.58 -10.54 0.63
N TYR A 515 10.36 -9.81 1.72
CA TYR A 515 11.35 -9.69 2.81
C TYR A 515 11.60 -11.04 3.48
N GLU A 516 10.55 -11.74 3.93
CA GLU A 516 10.72 -13.01 4.64
C GLU A 516 11.36 -14.10 3.78
N SER A 517 10.97 -14.19 2.51
CA SER A 517 11.56 -15.17 1.59
C SER A 517 13.00 -14.82 1.19
N TYR A 518 13.35 -13.53 1.15
CA TYR A 518 14.73 -13.08 1.00
C TYR A 518 15.57 -13.45 2.23
N ASP A 519 15.08 -13.14 3.43
CA ASP A 519 15.79 -13.43 4.68
C ASP A 519 16.05 -14.94 4.81
N ALA A 520 15.05 -15.77 4.49
CA ALA A 520 15.21 -17.23 4.42
C ALA A 520 16.22 -17.69 3.35
N MET A 521 16.38 -16.95 2.25
CA MET A 521 17.40 -17.27 1.24
C MET A 521 18.82 -16.95 1.74
N THR A 522 18.99 -15.94 2.61
CA THR A 522 20.31 -15.38 2.96
C THR A 522 20.82 -15.74 4.35
N GLU A 523 19.92 -15.98 5.32
CA GLU A 523 20.26 -16.29 6.71
C GLU A 523 20.48 -17.79 6.94
N THR A 524 19.94 -18.66 6.07
CA THR A 524 20.04 -20.11 6.24
C THR A 524 21.35 -20.65 5.64
N THR A 525 22.43 -20.71 6.43
CA THR A 525 23.69 -21.37 6.04
C THR A 525 23.56 -22.90 5.95
N GLU A 526 22.56 -23.48 6.62
CA GLU A 526 22.25 -24.91 6.59
C GLU A 526 20.79 -25.09 6.14
N ARG A 527 20.57 -25.47 4.87
CA ARG A 527 19.26 -26.01 4.47
C ARG A 527 18.91 -27.14 5.46
N PRO A 528 17.73 -27.12 6.12
CA PRO A 528 17.28 -28.27 6.89
C PRO A 528 17.37 -29.49 5.98
N GLU A 529 18.13 -30.45 6.47
CA GLU A 529 18.66 -31.59 5.75
C GLU A 529 17.58 -32.30 4.94
N GLU A 530 17.96 -32.77 3.74
CA GLU A 530 17.21 -33.74 2.93
C GLU A 530 16.74 -34.96 3.77
N ALA A 531 17.31 -35.17 4.96
CA ALA A 531 16.90 -36.14 5.99
C ALA A 531 15.48 -35.93 6.55
N ALA A 532 14.99 -34.69 6.72
CA ALA A 532 13.67 -34.44 7.33
C ALA A 532 12.49 -34.64 6.36
N LYS A 533 12.72 -34.42 5.04
CA LYS A 533 11.71 -34.70 4.00
C LYS A 533 11.58 -36.19 3.70
N ALA A 534 12.64 -36.98 3.94
CA ALA A 534 12.66 -38.41 3.65
C ALA A 534 11.66 -39.24 4.48
N GLU A 535 11.23 -38.75 5.65
CA GLU A 535 10.21 -39.40 6.49
C GLU A 535 8.77 -38.93 6.22
N LEU A 536 8.58 -37.90 5.36
CA LEU A 536 7.26 -37.34 5.07
C LEU A 536 6.65 -37.95 3.81
N VAL A 537 5.38 -38.36 3.89
CA VAL A 537 4.60 -38.83 2.72
C VAL A 537 4.05 -37.60 1.98
N LEU A 538 4.86 -37.05 1.07
CA LEU A 538 4.51 -35.87 0.26
C LEU A 538 4.13 -36.27 -1.18
N ARG A 539 3.29 -35.43 -1.82
CA ARG A 539 3.07 -35.50 -3.28
C ARG A 539 4.28 -34.90 -4.02
N TYR A 540 4.43 -35.23 -5.29
CA TYR A 540 5.45 -34.64 -6.16
C TYR A 540 5.35 -33.11 -6.16
N ASP A 541 6.45 -32.44 -5.82
CA ASP A 541 6.62 -30.99 -5.92
C ASP A 541 7.59 -30.68 -7.09
N PRO A 542 7.15 -30.00 -8.16
CA PRO A 542 8.02 -29.65 -9.28
C PRO A 542 9.22 -28.77 -8.89
N PHE A 543 9.18 -28.13 -7.73
CA PHE A 543 10.28 -27.31 -7.22
C PHE A 543 11.40 -28.12 -6.54
N ASP A 544 11.12 -29.33 -6.08
CA ASP A 544 12.10 -30.17 -5.39
C ASP A 544 13.24 -30.58 -6.32
N GLU A 545 12.94 -30.95 -7.57
CA GLU A 545 13.95 -31.25 -8.58
C GLU A 545 14.78 -30.02 -8.94
N MET A 546 14.15 -28.85 -8.97
CA MET A 546 14.82 -27.60 -9.32
C MET A 546 15.62 -27.00 -8.16
N LYS A 547 15.36 -27.37 -6.91
CA LYS A 547 16.03 -26.79 -5.72
C LYS A 547 15.94 -25.26 -5.66
N LEU A 548 14.82 -24.67 -6.09
CA LEU A 548 14.55 -23.22 -6.05
C LEU A 548 14.27 -22.74 -4.61
N CYS A 549 14.80 -21.57 -4.22
CA CYS A 549 14.46 -20.94 -2.95
C CYS A 549 13.10 -20.23 -3.01
N ASP A 550 12.48 -20.01 -1.86
CA ASP A 550 11.13 -19.43 -1.77
C ASP A 550 11.03 -18.04 -2.41
N TYR A 551 12.09 -17.22 -2.34
CA TYR A 551 12.12 -15.91 -2.99
C TYR A 551 11.98 -16.04 -4.52
N LYS A 552 12.70 -16.97 -5.14
CA LYS A 552 12.61 -17.22 -6.59
C LYS A 552 11.29 -17.87 -6.99
N ARG A 553 10.75 -18.77 -6.15
CA ARG A 553 9.42 -19.38 -6.34
C ARG A 553 8.33 -18.31 -6.33
N LEU A 554 8.43 -17.35 -5.41
CA LEU A 554 7.49 -16.23 -5.32
C LEU A 554 7.58 -15.33 -6.55
N ILE A 555 8.78 -14.92 -6.98
CA ILE A 555 8.95 -14.08 -8.18
C ILE A 555 8.42 -14.78 -9.44
N ALA A 556 8.67 -16.08 -9.56
CA ALA A 556 8.29 -16.92 -10.69
C ALA A 556 8.71 -16.34 -12.06
N GLY A 557 10.00 -16.00 -12.19
CA GLY A 557 10.64 -15.64 -13.46
C GLY A 557 10.54 -14.18 -13.89
N ARG A 558 9.55 -13.42 -13.40
CA ARG A 558 9.38 -12.00 -13.74
C ARG A 558 9.04 -11.18 -12.50
N LEU A 559 9.92 -10.26 -12.15
CA LEU A 559 9.62 -9.26 -11.12
C LEU A 559 8.84 -8.08 -11.70
N CYS A 560 9.11 -7.74 -12.96
CA CYS A 560 8.48 -6.63 -13.68
C CYS A 560 7.89 -7.13 -15.01
N ASN A 561 6.57 -7.04 -15.19
CA ASN A 561 5.94 -7.34 -16.49
C ASN A 561 5.95 -6.09 -17.38
N LEU A 562 7.05 -5.89 -18.12
CA LEU A 562 7.27 -4.71 -18.95
C LEU A 562 6.28 -4.57 -20.12
N ARG A 563 5.65 -5.67 -20.55
CA ARG A 563 4.61 -5.67 -21.59
C ARG A 563 3.36 -4.94 -21.11
N LEU A 564 2.98 -5.10 -19.85
CA LEU A 564 1.89 -4.34 -19.24
C LEU A 564 2.23 -2.85 -19.08
N LEU A 565 3.49 -2.53 -18.74
CA LEU A 565 3.93 -1.14 -18.51
C LEU A 565 4.13 -0.35 -19.81
N ASN A 566 4.45 -1.01 -20.92
CA ASN A 566 4.94 -0.37 -22.14
C ASN A 566 6.17 0.52 -21.87
N ALA A 567 7.14 -0.03 -21.15
CA ALA A 567 8.32 0.71 -20.66
C ALA A 567 9.27 1.19 -21.78
N MET A 568 9.19 0.61 -22.98
CA MET A 568 9.91 1.07 -24.17
C MET A 568 8.98 1.10 -25.39
N GLN A 569 9.26 2.02 -26.32
CA GLN A 569 8.51 2.09 -27.57
C GLN A 569 8.78 0.85 -28.45
N TRP A 570 7.75 0.41 -29.17
CA TRP A 570 7.85 -0.67 -30.14
C TRP A 570 8.67 -0.25 -31.36
N GLU A 571 9.42 -1.20 -31.92
CA GLU A 571 10.18 -1.05 -33.17
C GLU A 571 9.21 -1.01 -34.35
N ASP A 572 9.30 0.07 -35.14
CA ASP A 572 8.37 0.43 -36.22
C ASP A 572 6.88 0.37 -35.85
N GLY A 573 6.57 0.49 -34.56
CA GLY A 573 5.22 0.34 -34.02
C GLY A 573 4.65 -1.09 -34.12
N LYS A 574 5.47 -2.10 -34.42
CA LYS A 574 5.02 -3.49 -34.70
C LYS A 574 5.69 -4.55 -33.85
N VAL A 575 6.97 -4.38 -33.49
CA VAL A 575 7.73 -5.40 -32.76
C VAL A 575 8.11 -4.86 -31.38
N SER A 576 7.78 -5.60 -30.33
CA SER A 576 8.14 -5.21 -28.96
C SER A 576 9.66 -5.24 -28.76
N ARG A 577 10.22 -4.22 -28.12
CA ARG A 577 11.66 -4.16 -27.74
C ARG A 577 11.92 -4.78 -26.36
N THR A 578 10.90 -4.86 -25.52
CA THR A 578 11.03 -5.43 -24.17
C THR A 578 10.93 -6.95 -24.20
N GLU A 579 10.31 -7.52 -25.22
CA GLU A 579 10.17 -8.96 -25.37
C GLU A 579 9.99 -9.37 -26.83
N ARG A 580 10.65 -10.46 -27.26
CA ARG A 580 10.53 -11.00 -28.62
C ARG A 580 11.13 -12.40 -28.72
N LEU A 581 10.74 -13.13 -29.76
CA LEU A 581 11.35 -14.41 -30.11
C LEU A 581 12.66 -14.16 -30.87
N ILE A 582 13.76 -14.75 -30.40
CA ILE A 582 15.07 -14.65 -31.04
C ILE A 582 15.62 -16.04 -31.40
N ASN A 583 16.53 -16.09 -32.37
CA ASN A 583 17.19 -17.33 -32.80
C ASN A 583 18.23 -17.75 -31.75
N TYR A 584 18.00 -18.91 -31.12
CA TYR A 584 18.90 -19.41 -30.08
C TYR A 584 20.25 -19.88 -30.63
N GLU A 585 20.27 -20.37 -31.87
CA GLU A 585 21.50 -20.77 -32.54
C GLU A 585 22.44 -19.58 -32.70
N THR A 586 21.93 -18.42 -33.15
CA THR A 586 22.73 -17.20 -33.28
C THR A 586 23.36 -16.79 -31.95
N VAL A 587 22.59 -16.82 -30.86
CA VAL A 587 23.08 -16.47 -29.50
C VAL A 587 24.14 -17.47 -29.02
N THR A 588 23.93 -18.77 -29.21
CA THR A 588 24.87 -19.80 -28.74
C THR A 588 26.18 -19.84 -29.55
N VAL A 589 26.12 -19.59 -30.86
CA VAL A 589 27.30 -19.44 -31.72
C VAL A 589 28.11 -18.22 -31.28
N TYR A 590 27.45 -17.07 -31.07
CA TYR A 590 28.12 -15.88 -30.55
C TYR A 590 28.78 -16.16 -29.18
N LEU A 591 28.06 -16.81 -28.26
CA LEU A 591 28.58 -17.18 -26.94
C LEU A 591 29.83 -18.08 -27.03
N ALA A 592 29.80 -19.08 -27.92
CA ALA A 592 30.93 -20.00 -28.11
C ALA A 592 32.16 -19.27 -28.65
N ASN A 593 31.98 -18.36 -29.61
CA ASN A 593 33.05 -17.54 -30.17
C ASN A 593 33.67 -16.63 -29.11
N VAL A 594 32.84 -15.95 -28.31
CA VAL A 594 33.30 -15.09 -27.21
C VAL A 594 34.13 -15.86 -26.17
N VAL A 595 33.68 -17.07 -25.80
CA VAL A 595 34.45 -17.93 -24.87
C VAL A 595 35.81 -18.30 -25.45
N GLN A 596 35.88 -18.66 -26.73
CA GLN A 596 37.15 -18.97 -27.41
C GLN A 596 38.06 -17.74 -27.51
N GLU A 597 37.51 -16.57 -27.85
CA GLU A 597 38.25 -15.30 -27.91
C GLU A 597 38.82 -14.95 -26.52
N TRP A 598 38.06 -15.13 -25.44
CA TRP A 598 38.53 -14.85 -24.09
C TRP A 598 39.62 -15.83 -23.63
N GLU A 599 39.47 -17.13 -23.91
CA GLU A 599 40.53 -18.12 -23.62
C GLU A 599 41.82 -17.84 -24.41
N ALA A 600 41.71 -17.34 -25.64
CA ALA A 600 42.86 -16.92 -26.44
C ALA A 600 43.50 -15.65 -25.89
N PHE A 601 42.70 -14.65 -25.52
CA PHE A 601 43.14 -13.40 -24.90
C PHE A 601 43.96 -13.64 -23.62
N ASN A 602 43.51 -14.57 -22.77
CA ASN A 602 44.22 -14.92 -21.53
C ASN A 602 45.62 -15.54 -21.77
N LYS A 603 45.96 -15.92 -23.02
CA LYS A 603 47.28 -16.45 -23.40
C LYS A 603 48.19 -15.41 -24.07
N LYS A 604 47.68 -14.21 -24.37
CA LYS A 604 48.43 -13.12 -25.03
C LYS A 604 49.36 -12.37 -24.07
N SER A 605 50.30 -11.62 -24.63
CA SER A 605 51.17 -10.74 -23.84
C SER A 605 50.42 -9.53 -23.27
N PRO A 606 50.89 -8.90 -22.17
CA PRO A 606 50.20 -7.75 -21.56
C PRO A 606 49.95 -6.58 -22.52
N ILE A 607 50.87 -6.33 -23.46
CA ILE A 607 50.77 -5.24 -24.45
C ILE A 607 49.65 -5.53 -25.46
N GLU A 608 49.54 -6.78 -25.92
CA GLU A 608 48.47 -7.22 -26.82
C GLU A 608 47.12 -7.21 -26.11
N GLN A 609 47.10 -7.62 -24.83
CA GLN A 609 45.91 -7.57 -24.00
C GLN A 609 45.38 -6.14 -23.86
N GLU A 610 46.25 -5.15 -23.62
CA GLU A 610 45.86 -3.74 -23.50
C GLU A 610 45.15 -3.21 -24.76
N HIS A 611 45.61 -3.57 -25.95
CA HIS A 611 45.03 -3.10 -27.23
C HIS A 611 43.67 -3.74 -27.55
N GLU A 612 43.44 -4.99 -27.13
CA GLU A 612 42.22 -5.73 -27.48
C GLU A 612 41.17 -5.75 -26.36
N ARG A 613 41.54 -5.28 -25.16
CA ARG A 613 40.73 -5.38 -23.93
C ARG A 613 39.33 -4.82 -24.09
N ASP A 614 39.21 -3.57 -24.56
CA ASP A 614 37.93 -2.88 -24.63
C ASP A 614 36.98 -3.53 -25.64
N THR A 615 37.53 -3.97 -26.77
CA THR A 615 36.75 -4.69 -27.79
C THR A 615 36.22 -6.00 -27.23
N LEU A 616 37.06 -6.79 -26.57
CA LEU A 616 36.67 -8.05 -25.95
C LEU A 616 35.68 -7.86 -24.79
N LYS A 617 35.89 -6.84 -23.94
CA LYS A 617 34.98 -6.44 -22.86
C LYS A 617 33.56 -6.28 -23.38
N TYR A 618 33.35 -5.44 -24.40
CA TYR A 618 32.00 -5.19 -24.91
C TYR A 618 31.37 -6.44 -25.54
N LYS A 619 32.16 -7.30 -26.18
CA LYS A 619 31.65 -8.57 -26.70
C LYS A 619 31.18 -9.53 -25.60
N ILE A 620 31.95 -9.65 -24.51
CA ILE A 620 31.63 -10.47 -23.33
C ILE A 620 30.37 -9.93 -22.66
N GLN A 621 30.32 -8.63 -22.40
CA GLN A 621 29.18 -7.99 -21.74
C GLN A 621 27.90 -8.12 -22.59
N LEU A 622 28.00 -8.08 -23.91
CA LEU A 622 26.86 -8.33 -24.81
C LEU A 622 26.35 -9.78 -24.69
N ALA A 623 27.25 -10.76 -24.66
CA ALA A 623 26.90 -12.17 -24.46
C ALA A 623 26.16 -12.37 -23.13
N GLU A 624 26.71 -11.82 -22.05
CA GLU A 624 26.11 -11.89 -20.71
C GLU A 624 24.76 -11.16 -20.62
N PHE A 625 24.63 -10.00 -21.27
CA PHE A 625 23.36 -9.26 -21.33
C PHE A 625 22.24 -10.12 -21.93
N PHE A 626 22.50 -10.77 -23.07
CA PHE A 626 21.50 -11.65 -23.69
C PHE A 626 21.11 -12.80 -22.76
N LEU A 627 22.09 -13.46 -22.12
CA LEU A 627 21.82 -14.54 -21.14
C LEU A 627 20.90 -14.06 -20.01
N LEU A 628 21.18 -12.88 -19.45
CA LEU A 628 20.37 -12.29 -18.37
C LEU A 628 18.95 -11.94 -18.82
N CYS A 629 18.70 -11.74 -20.12
CA CYS A 629 17.38 -11.46 -20.67
C CYS A 629 16.68 -12.68 -21.27
N LEU A 630 17.22 -13.90 -21.16
CA LEU A 630 16.52 -15.10 -21.62
C LEU A 630 15.50 -15.59 -20.58
N SER A 631 14.24 -15.72 -21.00
CA SER A 631 13.15 -16.21 -20.14
C SER A 631 12.86 -17.69 -20.33
N ARG A 632 12.60 -18.15 -21.56
CA ARG A 632 12.16 -19.53 -21.87
C ARG A 632 12.59 -20.00 -23.26
N GLY A 633 12.74 -21.30 -23.43
CA GLY A 633 13.01 -21.95 -24.72
C GLY A 633 11.75 -22.51 -25.36
N LEU A 634 11.68 -22.52 -26.69
CA LEU A 634 10.55 -23.08 -27.45
C LEU A 634 11.01 -24.24 -28.35
N GLU A 635 10.11 -25.22 -28.51
CA GLU A 635 10.30 -26.38 -29.41
C GLU A 635 9.86 -26.05 -30.84
N GLU A 636 10.39 -26.78 -31.81
CA GLU A 636 10.18 -26.53 -33.26
C GLU A 636 8.84 -27.01 -33.80
N ASP A 637 8.11 -27.87 -33.10
CA ASP A 637 6.92 -28.52 -33.65
C ASP A 637 5.82 -27.52 -34.03
N ALA A 638 5.07 -27.82 -35.09
CA ALA A 638 4.00 -27.03 -35.73
C ALA A 638 2.87 -26.49 -34.80
N LYS A 639 2.95 -26.76 -33.49
CA LYS A 639 2.20 -26.10 -32.41
C LYS A 639 2.87 -24.82 -31.89
N ALA A 640 4.03 -24.42 -32.41
CA ALA A 640 4.80 -23.25 -31.96
C ALA A 640 4.02 -21.92 -32.00
N ASP A 641 3.07 -21.75 -32.94
CA ASP A 641 2.16 -20.60 -32.96
C ASP A 641 1.17 -20.59 -31.77
N ARG A 642 0.95 -21.74 -31.11
CA ARG A 642 0.16 -21.88 -29.86
C ARG A 642 0.99 -21.76 -28.59
N ASN A 643 2.32 -21.96 -28.64
CA ASN A 643 3.21 -21.95 -27.45
C ASN A 643 3.72 -20.54 -27.09
N GLN A 644 3.45 -19.53 -27.90
CA GLN A 644 3.91 -18.16 -27.64
C GLN A 644 3.23 -17.57 -26.40
N ASP A 645 1.94 -17.90 -26.20
CA ASP A 645 1.03 -17.24 -25.26
C ASP A 645 0.64 -18.13 -24.05
N THR A 646 0.93 -19.44 -24.07
CA THR A 646 0.49 -20.43 -23.05
C THR A 646 1.55 -20.84 -22.03
N CYS A 647 2.68 -20.13 -21.92
CA CYS A 647 3.78 -20.53 -21.02
C CYS A 647 3.36 -20.72 -19.56
N ARG A 648 2.34 -19.98 -19.10
CA ARG A 648 1.77 -20.09 -17.74
C ARG A 648 0.98 -21.38 -17.51
N GLN A 649 0.63 -22.11 -18.56
CA GLN A 649 -0.09 -23.39 -18.54
C GLN A 649 0.87 -24.59 -18.56
N SER A 650 2.19 -24.37 -18.68
CA SER A 650 3.17 -25.46 -18.69
C SER A 650 3.16 -26.20 -17.36
N ASP A 651 3.09 -27.53 -17.44
CA ASP A 651 3.26 -28.47 -16.33
C ASP A 651 4.65 -28.41 -15.66
N THR A 652 5.57 -27.63 -16.22
CA THR A 652 6.91 -27.39 -15.69
C THR A 652 7.15 -25.90 -15.42
N VAL A 653 8.19 -25.61 -14.64
CA VAL A 653 8.61 -24.25 -14.33
C VAL A 653 9.33 -23.65 -15.55
N TYR A 654 8.59 -22.89 -16.36
CA TYR A 654 9.07 -22.47 -17.68
C TYR A 654 10.26 -21.50 -17.64
N TYR A 655 10.40 -20.74 -16.56
CA TYR A 655 11.34 -19.60 -16.46
C TYR A 655 12.74 -20.00 -15.97
N ASP A 656 12.90 -21.21 -15.46
CA ASP A 656 14.16 -21.68 -14.85
C ASP A 656 14.74 -22.93 -15.54
N GLY A 657 14.03 -23.46 -16.55
CA GLY A 657 14.47 -24.63 -17.31
C GLY A 657 15.72 -24.40 -18.17
N GLU A 658 16.42 -25.50 -18.49
CA GLU A 658 17.54 -25.53 -19.42
C GLU A 658 17.07 -25.42 -20.88
N PHE A 659 17.89 -24.80 -21.74
CA PHE A 659 17.57 -24.59 -23.16
C PHE A 659 18.04 -25.73 -24.08
N ARG A 660 18.10 -26.97 -23.58
CA ARG A 660 18.59 -28.12 -24.37
C ARG A 660 17.72 -28.36 -25.60
N SER A 661 18.37 -28.52 -26.76
CA SER A 661 17.74 -28.89 -28.03
C SER A 661 16.62 -27.93 -28.49
N LYS A 662 16.64 -26.67 -28.02
CA LYS A 662 15.72 -25.63 -28.45
C LYS A 662 16.35 -24.88 -29.63
N SER A 663 15.57 -24.51 -30.63
CA SER A 663 16.08 -23.64 -31.71
C SER A 663 15.69 -22.18 -31.53
N ASN A 664 14.72 -21.90 -30.66
CA ASN A 664 14.25 -20.55 -30.39
C ASN A 664 14.17 -20.30 -28.88
N VAL A 665 14.48 -19.06 -28.48
CA VAL A 665 14.34 -18.59 -27.10
C VAL A 665 13.60 -17.26 -27.06
N TRP A 666 12.94 -17.00 -25.95
CA TRP A 666 12.22 -15.77 -25.71
C TRP A 666 13.08 -14.77 -24.95
N PHE A 667 13.45 -13.70 -25.64
CA PHE A 667 14.05 -12.53 -25.02
C PHE A 667 12.97 -11.78 -24.24
N ASP A 668 13.29 -11.45 -22.99
CA ASP A 668 12.44 -10.69 -22.08
C ASP A 668 13.30 -9.85 -21.15
N LEU A 669 13.24 -8.54 -21.35
CA LEU A 669 13.96 -7.59 -20.51
C LEU A 669 13.47 -7.61 -19.05
N GLY A 670 12.22 -8.03 -18.79
CA GLY A 670 11.71 -8.21 -17.43
C GLY A 670 12.34 -9.40 -16.70
N ALA A 671 12.84 -10.41 -17.43
CA ALA A 671 13.53 -11.57 -16.86
C ALA A 671 14.92 -11.22 -16.30
N PHE A 672 15.49 -10.07 -16.70
CA PHE A 672 16.73 -9.52 -16.16
C PHE A 672 16.71 -9.50 -14.62
N PHE A 673 15.63 -8.97 -14.03
CA PHE A 673 15.48 -8.85 -12.58
C PHE A 673 15.41 -10.20 -11.84
N TYR A 674 15.08 -11.29 -12.54
CA TYR A 674 15.10 -12.64 -11.98
C TYR A 674 16.48 -13.30 -12.14
N ASN A 675 17.02 -13.26 -13.36
CA ASN A 675 18.28 -13.92 -13.72
C ASN A 675 19.49 -13.31 -13.01
N VAL A 676 19.48 -11.99 -12.77
CA VAL A 676 20.58 -11.25 -12.14
C VAL A 676 20.80 -11.66 -10.67
N ILE A 677 19.79 -12.21 -10.00
CA ILE A 677 19.87 -12.65 -8.59
C ILE A 677 20.83 -13.83 -8.43
N ASP A 678 20.93 -14.71 -9.43
CA ASP A 678 21.75 -15.92 -9.40
C ASP A 678 22.32 -16.20 -10.79
N ILE A 679 23.41 -15.49 -11.07
CA ILE A 679 24.10 -15.49 -12.35
C ILE A 679 24.67 -16.87 -12.68
N LYS A 680 25.19 -17.59 -11.67
CA LYS A 680 25.69 -18.96 -11.84
C LYS A 680 24.61 -19.88 -12.41
N ARG A 681 23.42 -19.86 -11.81
CA ARG A 681 22.28 -20.65 -12.29
C ARG A 681 21.83 -20.18 -13.66
N CYS A 682 21.72 -18.87 -13.90
CA CYS A 682 21.38 -18.30 -15.19
C CYS A 682 22.29 -18.83 -16.32
N TYR A 683 23.60 -18.75 -16.16
CA TYR A 683 24.55 -19.14 -17.22
C TYR A 683 24.55 -20.65 -17.45
N SER A 684 24.29 -21.44 -16.40
CA SER A 684 24.20 -22.90 -16.50
C SER A 684 23.04 -23.39 -17.39
N ARG A 685 22.03 -22.54 -17.67
CA ARG A 685 20.91 -22.85 -18.57
C ARG A 685 21.37 -23.03 -20.03
N VAL A 686 22.53 -22.48 -20.38
CA VAL A 686 23.20 -22.58 -21.69
C VAL A 686 24.42 -23.51 -21.59
N LYS A 687 24.17 -24.75 -21.15
CA LYS A 687 25.08 -25.90 -21.01
C LYS A 687 26.60 -25.58 -21.05
N ASP A 688 27.30 -25.96 -22.12
CA ASP A 688 28.78 -26.05 -22.12
C ASP A 688 29.43 -24.66 -22.25
N SER A 689 28.96 -23.82 -23.17
CA SER A 689 29.52 -22.48 -23.38
C SER A 689 29.16 -21.51 -22.23
N GLY A 690 27.94 -21.58 -21.68
CA GLY A 690 27.51 -20.74 -20.56
C GLY A 690 28.22 -21.08 -19.25
N LYS A 691 28.42 -22.37 -18.94
CA LYS A 691 29.23 -22.78 -17.78
C LYS A 691 30.66 -22.29 -17.87
N LYS A 692 31.30 -22.43 -19.04
CA LYS A 692 32.65 -21.92 -19.28
C LYS A 692 32.73 -20.40 -19.12
N LEU A 693 31.76 -19.67 -19.65
CA LEU A 693 31.68 -18.21 -19.49
C LEU A 693 31.60 -17.82 -18.01
N PHE A 694 30.76 -18.50 -17.22
CA PHE A 694 30.68 -18.27 -15.77
C PHE A 694 32.02 -18.54 -15.08
N GLU A 695 32.68 -19.65 -15.39
CA GLU A 695 33.97 -20.00 -14.79
C GLU A 695 35.06 -18.97 -15.11
N LEU A 696 35.06 -18.39 -16.32
CA LEU A 696 35.98 -17.31 -16.69
C LEU A 696 35.67 -16.02 -15.93
N ALA A 697 34.40 -15.63 -15.87
CA ALA A 697 33.96 -14.42 -15.16
C ALA A 697 34.20 -14.50 -13.64
N ASP A 698 33.93 -15.66 -13.02
CA ASP A 698 34.14 -15.85 -11.58
C ASP A 698 35.64 -15.88 -11.22
N ARG A 699 36.52 -16.37 -12.11
CA ARG A 699 37.99 -16.29 -11.94
C ARG A 699 38.53 -14.87 -12.07
N GLU A 700 37.99 -14.08 -12.99
CA GLU A 700 38.37 -12.68 -13.18
C GLU A 700 38.09 -11.85 -11.92
N SER A 701 36.99 -12.15 -11.22
CA SER A 701 36.57 -11.43 -10.01
C SER A 701 37.54 -11.53 -8.81
N GLY A 702 38.56 -12.41 -8.86
CA GLY A 702 39.54 -12.60 -7.80
C GLY A 702 40.81 -11.75 -7.91
N TYR A 703 40.98 -10.95 -8.97
CA TYR A 703 42.17 -10.09 -9.14
C TYR A 703 41.96 -8.73 -8.47
N GLY A 704 42.50 -8.58 -7.25
CA GLY A 704 42.40 -7.38 -6.42
C GLY A 704 43.45 -6.32 -6.75
N ASP A 705 43.46 -5.79 -7.98
CA ASP A 705 44.25 -4.59 -8.29
C ASP A 705 43.29 -3.46 -8.67
N GLY A 706 43.38 -2.34 -7.94
CA GLY A 706 42.44 -1.21 -7.94
C GLY A 706 42.36 -0.39 -9.24
N ASN A 707 42.79 -0.96 -10.37
CA ASN A 707 42.58 -0.40 -11.70
C ASN A 707 41.38 -1.09 -12.35
N SER A 708 40.22 -0.44 -12.20
CA SER A 708 39.00 -0.62 -12.99
C SER A 708 39.29 -1.18 -14.37
N HIS A 709 38.67 -2.30 -14.77
CA HIS A 709 38.23 -2.67 -16.14
C HIS A 709 37.93 -4.19 -16.18
N TYR A 710 36.95 -4.66 -15.40
CA TYR A 710 36.44 -6.02 -15.54
C TYR A 710 35.87 -6.22 -16.95
N LEU A 711 36.22 -7.34 -17.58
CA LEU A 711 35.71 -7.75 -18.88
C LEU A 711 34.25 -8.21 -18.77
N SER A 712 33.91 -8.93 -17.71
CA SER A 712 32.55 -9.44 -17.46
C SER A 712 31.67 -8.50 -16.64
N LEU A 713 30.36 -8.54 -16.92
CA LEU A 713 29.31 -7.98 -16.07
C LEU A 713 29.33 -8.63 -14.70
N TRP A 714 29.46 -9.96 -14.59
CA TRP A 714 29.50 -10.64 -13.29
C TRP A 714 30.70 -10.20 -12.45
N GLY A 715 31.90 -10.13 -13.04
CA GLY A 715 33.10 -9.67 -12.35
C GLY A 715 32.93 -8.27 -11.78
N ASP A 716 32.41 -7.33 -12.59
CA ASP A 716 32.13 -5.97 -12.15
C ASP A 716 31.06 -5.90 -11.05
N PHE A 717 29.95 -6.62 -11.23
CA PHE A 717 28.84 -6.67 -10.27
C PHE A 717 29.27 -7.20 -8.91
N LYS A 718 30.00 -8.33 -8.91
CA LYS A 718 30.50 -8.99 -7.70
C LYS A 718 31.49 -8.08 -6.96
N HIS A 719 32.46 -7.49 -7.68
CA HIS A 719 33.45 -6.62 -7.05
C HIS A 719 32.81 -5.38 -6.42
N ARG A 720 31.98 -4.65 -7.18
CA ARG A 720 31.30 -3.45 -6.65
C ARG A 720 30.40 -3.77 -5.46
N ALA A 721 29.78 -4.96 -5.44
CA ALA A 721 28.96 -5.39 -4.31
C ALA A 721 29.78 -5.67 -3.05
N ILE A 722 30.95 -6.31 -3.20
CA ILE A 722 31.88 -6.58 -2.09
C ILE A 722 32.45 -5.27 -1.55
N GLU A 723 32.94 -4.39 -2.42
CA GLU A 723 33.48 -3.07 -2.04
C GLU A 723 32.46 -2.24 -1.24
N ARG A 724 31.19 -2.25 -1.69
CA ARG A 724 30.10 -1.52 -1.02
C ARG A 724 29.73 -2.09 0.37
N LYS A 725 30.16 -3.31 0.68
CA LYS A 725 29.85 -4.02 1.93
C LYS A 725 31.11 -4.51 2.66
N GLU A 726 32.26 -3.91 2.35
CA GLU A 726 33.54 -4.26 2.96
C GLU A 726 33.46 -4.09 4.48
N GLY A 727 33.94 -5.10 5.22
CA GLY A 727 33.95 -5.09 6.69
C GLY A 727 32.65 -5.52 7.39
N ILE A 728 31.58 -5.86 6.66
CA ILE A 728 30.26 -6.21 7.25
C ILE A 728 30.11 -7.71 7.54
N GLY A 729 31.11 -8.54 7.22
CA GLY A 729 31.11 -9.98 7.55
C GLY A 729 30.17 -10.85 6.69
N TYR A 730 29.52 -10.28 5.69
CA TYR A 730 28.70 -11.03 4.73
C TYR A 730 29.55 -11.83 3.74
N ASN A 731 29.03 -12.98 3.30
CA ASN A 731 29.65 -13.72 2.19
C ASN A 731 29.43 -12.99 0.85
N GLU A 732 30.29 -13.27 -0.12
CA GLU A 732 30.31 -12.59 -1.43
C GLU A 732 28.95 -12.64 -2.14
N LEU A 733 28.24 -13.77 -2.06
CA LEU A 733 26.94 -13.97 -2.68
C LEU A 733 25.86 -13.10 -2.02
N HIS A 734 25.89 -12.97 -0.69
CA HIS A 734 24.95 -12.15 0.06
C HIS A 734 25.17 -10.66 -0.23
N CYS A 735 26.40 -10.21 -0.38
CA CYS A 735 26.70 -8.83 -0.80
C CYS A 735 26.00 -8.48 -2.11
N TRP A 736 26.06 -9.38 -3.10
CA TRP A 736 25.39 -9.19 -4.38
C TRP A 736 23.87 -9.28 -4.30
N GLN A 737 23.34 -10.33 -3.67
CA GLN A 737 21.89 -10.52 -3.52
C GLN A 737 21.23 -9.38 -2.76
N SER A 738 21.94 -8.80 -1.78
CA SER A 738 21.45 -7.61 -1.08
C SER A 738 21.29 -6.40 -2.00
N TRP A 739 22.05 -6.31 -3.09
CA TRP A 739 21.95 -5.20 -4.04
C TRP A 739 20.97 -5.51 -5.19
N ALA A 740 20.98 -6.74 -5.69
CA ALA A 740 20.19 -7.15 -6.85
C ALA A 740 18.71 -7.43 -6.55
N CYS A 741 18.36 -7.89 -5.35
CA CYS A 741 17.00 -8.28 -4.98
C CYS A 741 16.11 -7.08 -4.61
N ILE A 742 14.94 -6.95 -5.23
CA ILE A 742 13.89 -6.01 -4.80
C ILE A 742 12.97 -6.71 -3.80
N ARG A 743 12.93 -6.20 -2.56
CA ARG A 743 12.28 -6.89 -1.43
C ARG A 743 10.93 -6.29 -1.02
N ASN A 744 10.41 -5.35 -1.80
CA ASN A 744 9.24 -4.57 -1.42
C ASN A 744 8.39 -4.22 -2.65
N ALA A 745 7.09 -4.50 -2.57
CA ALA A 745 6.15 -4.29 -3.66
C ALA A 745 5.89 -2.80 -3.95
N GLU A 746 5.92 -1.93 -2.94
CA GLU A 746 5.81 -0.48 -3.15
C GLU A 746 7.00 0.06 -3.95
N ILE A 747 8.21 -0.50 -3.76
CA ILE A 747 9.38 -0.16 -4.60
C ILE A 747 9.18 -0.60 -6.05
N ILE A 748 8.59 -1.77 -6.30
CA ILE A 748 8.28 -2.24 -7.66
C ILE A 748 7.28 -1.26 -8.33
N GLN A 749 6.23 -0.86 -7.61
CA GLN A 749 5.22 0.08 -8.10
C GLN A 749 5.80 1.49 -8.34
N ASP A 750 6.65 1.98 -7.45
CA ASP A 750 7.34 3.27 -7.61
C ASP A 750 8.31 3.22 -8.80
N LEU A 751 9.05 2.12 -8.97
CA LEU A 751 9.89 1.87 -10.15
C LEU A 751 9.06 1.85 -11.44
N TYR A 752 7.86 1.25 -11.45
CA TYR A 752 6.97 1.27 -12.60
C TYR A 752 6.62 2.71 -13.01
N GLN A 753 6.22 3.55 -12.03
CA GLN A 753 5.90 4.95 -12.27
C GLN A 753 7.12 5.74 -12.76
N TRP A 754 8.29 5.50 -12.16
CA TRP A 754 9.55 6.11 -12.58
C TRP A 754 9.89 5.78 -14.03
N MET A 755 9.88 4.50 -14.40
CA MET A 755 10.22 4.05 -15.74
C MET A 755 9.26 4.61 -16.80
N ILE A 756 7.96 4.68 -16.49
CA ILE A 756 6.97 5.32 -17.37
C ILE A 756 7.26 6.82 -17.51
N SER A 757 7.63 7.51 -16.43
CA SER A 757 7.95 8.95 -16.47
C SER A 757 9.22 9.29 -17.26
N LYS A 758 10.15 8.33 -17.38
CA LYS A 758 11.42 8.47 -18.09
C LYS A 758 11.42 7.84 -19.49
N HIS A 759 10.26 7.42 -19.97
CA HIS A 759 10.10 6.80 -21.29
C HIS A 759 10.65 7.70 -22.41
N SER A 760 11.66 7.21 -23.13
CA SER A 760 12.23 7.89 -24.29
C SER A 760 11.39 7.64 -25.55
N ARG A 761 11.24 8.65 -26.42
CA ARG A 761 10.44 8.58 -27.67
C ARG A 761 11.24 8.56 -28.97
N GLU A 762 12.55 8.85 -28.96
CA GLU A 762 13.40 8.86 -30.16
C GLU A 762 14.68 8.01 -30.00
N GLY A 763 15.16 7.39 -31.08
CA GLY A 763 16.37 6.54 -31.10
C GLY A 763 16.17 5.13 -31.67
N ASP A 764 17.28 4.51 -32.09
CA ASP A 764 17.39 3.11 -32.51
C ASP A 764 17.37 2.14 -31.31
N ASN A 765 17.50 0.83 -31.56
CA ASN A 765 17.42 -0.19 -30.51
C ASN A 765 18.48 0.03 -29.42
N MET A 766 19.76 0.20 -29.77
CA MET A 766 20.83 0.43 -28.80
C MET A 766 20.59 1.68 -27.96
N ALA A 767 20.22 2.81 -28.58
CA ALA A 767 19.91 4.04 -27.86
C ALA A 767 18.74 3.87 -26.87
N ARG A 768 17.78 2.98 -27.16
CA ARG A 768 16.66 2.70 -26.23
C ARG A 768 17.09 1.87 -25.04
N PHE A 769 17.94 0.87 -25.25
CA PHE A 769 18.52 0.10 -24.15
C PHE A 769 19.42 0.97 -23.27
N GLU A 770 20.25 1.84 -23.87
CA GLU A 770 21.02 2.84 -23.12
C GLU A 770 20.09 3.71 -22.26
N ALA A 771 19.06 4.32 -22.86
CA ALA A 771 18.11 5.17 -22.14
C ALA A 771 17.38 4.42 -21.01
N PHE A 772 16.99 3.17 -21.22
CA PHE A 772 16.34 2.33 -20.21
C PHE A 772 17.26 2.08 -19.01
N PHE A 773 18.50 1.65 -19.25
CA PHE A 773 19.44 1.36 -18.17
C PHE A 773 19.98 2.62 -17.49
N ARG A 774 20.07 3.77 -18.20
CA ARG A 774 20.31 5.08 -17.58
C ARG A 774 19.18 5.47 -16.63
N ALA A 775 17.92 5.31 -17.05
CA ALA A 775 16.78 5.58 -16.18
C ALA A 775 16.78 4.68 -14.93
N LEU A 776 17.13 3.40 -15.08
CA LEU A 776 17.26 2.47 -13.95
C LEU A 776 18.44 2.82 -13.03
N GLN A 777 19.59 3.22 -13.59
CA GLN A 777 20.76 3.70 -12.86
C GLN A 777 20.43 4.92 -11.98
N ASP A 778 19.61 5.83 -12.50
CA ASP A 778 19.23 7.08 -11.82
C ASP A 778 18.14 6.89 -10.75
N TYR A 779 17.45 5.75 -10.75
CA TYR A 779 16.42 5.45 -9.77
C TYR A 779 17.03 5.24 -8.37
N LYS A 780 16.55 6.03 -7.40
CA LYS A 780 16.98 5.94 -5.99
C LYS A 780 15.79 6.13 -5.07
N ILE A 781 15.68 5.29 -4.05
CA ILE A 781 14.66 5.39 -3.01
C ILE A 781 15.28 5.22 -1.61
N ARG A 782 14.81 5.98 -0.63
CA ARG A 782 15.40 6.03 0.72
C ARG A 782 14.81 4.95 1.63
N THR A 783 15.62 4.34 2.49
CA THR A 783 15.16 3.51 3.62
C THR A 783 15.21 4.31 4.92
N TYR A 784 14.80 3.69 6.04
CA TYR A 784 14.93 4.31 7.36
C TYR A 784 16.27 4.00 8.04
N ASP A 785 17.13 3.17 7.43
CA ASP A 785 18.52 3.07 7.88
C ASP A 785 19.24 4.39 7.61
N LYS A 786 20.23 4.70 8.44
CA LYS A 786 21.01 5.93 8.30
C LYS A 786 22.46 5.59 7.97
N GLU A 787 23.05 6.37 7.09
CA GLU A 787 24.48 6.29 6.78
C GLU A 787 25.28 6.86 7.96
N ASP A 788 26.44 6.25 8.26
CA ASP A 788 27.38 6.75 9.26
C ASP A 788 27.76 8.22 8.94
N GLU A 789 27.95 9.04 9.97
CA GLU A 789 28.31 10.44 9.79
C GLU A 789 29.62 10.57 8.98
N ALA A 790 29.52 11.04 7.73
CA ALA A 790 30.70 11.47 6.99
C ALA A 790 31.38 12.63 7.74
N PRO A 791 32.72 12.63 7.91
CA PRO A 791 33.42 13.70 8.63
C PRO A 791 33.08 15.08 8.06
N GLY A 792 32.39 15.91 8.85
CA GLY A 792 32.02 17.29 8.48
C GLY A 792 30.57 17.50 8.03
N MET A 793 29.73 16.47 7.96
CA MET A 793 28.29 16.61 7.68
C MET A 793 27.46 16.61 8.96
N SER A 794 26.66 17.65 9.19
CA SER A 794 25.90 17.84 10.43
C SER A 794 24.58 17.04 10.52
N LYS A 795 24.33 16.08 9.61
CA LYS A 795 23.09 15.29 9.57
C LYS A 795 23.35 13.89 9.03
N GLU A 796 22.97 12.89 9.81
CA GLU A 796 22.77 11.51 9.36
C GLU A 796 21.77 11.50 8.17
N LEU A 797 22.21 11.01 7.01
CA LEU A 797 21.37 10.87 5.82
C LEU A 797 20.73 9.48 5.80
N TYR A 798 19.48 9.41 5.40
CA TYR A 798 18.83 8.11 5.12
C TYR A 798 19.55 7.39 3.99
N TYR A 799 19.84 6.11 4.21
CA TYR A 799 20.41 5.20 3.23
C TYR A 799 19.52 5.13 1.98
N LYS A 800 20.15 4.97 0.81
CA LYS A 800 19.46 4.88 -0.48
C LYS A 800 19.64 3.51 -1.09
N ILE A 801 18.52 2.88 -1.43
CA ILE A 801 18.48 1.80 -2.40
C ILE A 801 18.65 2.43 -3.78
N ASP A 802 19.61 1.92 -4.54
CA ASP A 802 19.89 2.32 -5.92
C ASP A 802 20.28 1.08 -6.73
N TYR A 803 20.21 1.19 -8.05
CA TYR A 803 20.61 0.13 -8.97
C TYR A 803 21.81 0.57 -9.81
N SER A 804 22.75 1.32 -9.23
CA SER A 804 23.85 1.92 -10.01
C SER A 804 24.78 0.89 -10.66
N PHE A 805 24.72 -0.37 -10.26
CA PHE A 805 25.44 -1.47 -10.93
C PHE A 805 25.06 -1.60 -12.41
N VAL A 806 23.83 -1.23 -12.81
CA VAL A 806 23.42 -1.28 -14.22
C VAL A 806 24.08 -0.22 -15.11
N SER A 807 24.88 0.68 -14.54
CA SER A 807 25.67 1.67 -15.28
C SER A 807 26.59 1.04 -16.33
N VAL A 808 27.10 -0.17 -16.09
CA VAL A 808 27.93 -0.91 -17.06
C VAL A 808 27.11 -1.37 -18.26
N ILE A 809 25.84 -1.74 -18.04
CA ILE A 809 24.94 -2.08 -19.15
C ILE A 809 24.56 -0.81 -19.93
N ALA A 810 24.36 0.32 -19.24
CA ALA A 810 24.16 1.59 -19.93
C ALA A 810 25.39 1.99 -20.78
N GLU A 811 26.61 1.77 -20.27
CA GLU A 811 27.86 1.98 -21.03
C GLU A 811 27.95 1.04 -22.23
N LEU A 812 27.59 -0.24 -22.08
CA LEU A 812 27.59 -1.22 -23.17
C LEU A 812 26.82 -0.71 -24.40
N PHE A 813 25.64 -0.12 -24.18
CA PHE A 813 24.78 0.40 -25.25
C PHE A 813 25.09 1.83 -25.70
N ALA A 814 26.11 2.47 -25.13
CA ALA A 814 26.49 3.83 -25.52
C ALA A 814 26.86 3.91 -27.00
N LYS A 815 26.51 5.04 -27.63
CA LYS A 815 26.74 5.28 -29.07
C LYS A 815 28.18 5.01 -29.54
N THR A 816 29.18 5.21 -28.68
CA THR A 816 30.59 4.95 -28.98
C THR A 816 30.87 3.48 -29.30
N ASN A 817 30.08 2.55 -28.76
CA ASN A 817 30.32 1.12 -28.86
C ASN A 817 29.53 0.48 -30.00
N SER A 818 28.64 1.23 -30.64
CA SER A 818 27.82 0.76 -31.78
C SER A 818 28.70 0.24 -32.93
N ALA A 819 29.88 0.82 -33.16
CA ALA A 819 30.81 0.33 -34.17
C ALA A 819 31.45 -1.03 -33.84
N THR A 820 31.49 -1.40 -32.55
CA THR A 820 32.14 -2.63 -32.08
C THR A 820 31.16 -3.79 -31.97
N ILE A 821 29.96 -3.53 -31.47
CA ILE A 821 28.98 -4.58 -31.13
C ILE A 821 27.61 -4.41 -31.79
N GLY A 822 27.38 -3.33 -32.55
CA GLY A 822 26.07 -3.00 -33.10
C GLY A 822 25.56 -4.06 -34.07
N ASP A 823 26.41 -4.53 -34.98
CA ASP A 823 26.05 -5.56 -35.96
C ASP A 823 25.73 -6.90 -35.28
N ASP A 824 26.53 -7.29 -34.28
CA ASP A 824 26.31 -8.52 -33.49
C ASP A 824 25.03 -8.43 -32.66
N PHE A 825 24.78 -7.28 -32.03
CA PHE A 825 23.55 -7.01 -31.29
C PHE A 825 22.33 -7.12 -32.20
N GLU A 826 22.31 -6.43 -33.34
CA GLU A 826 21.18 -6.48 -34.27
C GLU A 826 20.99 -7.88 -34.85
N LYS A 827 22.08 -8.61 -35.14
CA LYS A 827 22.00 -10.01 -35.61
C LYS A 827 21.34 -10.93 -34.58
N MET A 828 21.64 -10.77 -33.29
CA MET A 828 21.03 -11.56 -32.21
C MET A 828 19.62 -11.07 -31.83
N PHE A 829 19.37 -9.77 -31.90
CA PHE A 829 18.12 -9.13 -31.47
C PHE A 829 17.02 -9.13 -32.55
N LYS A 830 17.39 -9.39 -33.81
CA LYS A 830 16.43 -9.54 -34.91
C LYS A 830 15.42 -10.66 -34.60
N PRO A 831 14.11 -10.39 -34.76
CA PRO A 831 13.12 -11.44 -34.63
C PRO A 831 13.32 -12.49 -35.74
N LYS A 832 13.25 -13.78 -35.39
CA LYS A 832 13.33 -14.85 -36.39
C LYS A 832 12.13 -14.74 -37.34
N SER A 833 12.38 -14.69 -38.65
CA SER A 833 11.28 -14.73 -39.62
C SER A 833 10.67 -16.13 -39.55
N SER A 834 9.37 -16.25 -39.33
CA SER A 834 8.71 -17.56 -39.41
C SER A 834 8.65 -17.98 -40.89
N PRO A 835 9.37 -19.03 -41.34
CA PRO A 835 9.14 -19.59 -42.66
C PRO A 835 7.69 -20.13 -42.73
N LEU A 836 7.10 -20.15 -43.93
CA LEU A 836 5.82 -20.80 -44.14
C LEU A 836 5.99 -22.33 -43.97
N LEU A 837 5.47 -22.89 -42.87
CA LEU A 837 5.55 -24.34 -42.57
C LEU A 837 4.66 -25.24 -43.47
N LEU A 838 4.16 -24.71 -44.59
CA LEU A 838 3.27 -25.41 -45.53
C LEU A 838 4.01 -26.37 -46.49
N LYS A 839 5.32 -26.53 -46.31
CA LYS A 839 6.20 -27.28 -47.22
C LYS A 839 5.88 -28.78 -47.26
N ASP A 840 5.34 -29.32 -46.16
CA ASP A 840 5.20 -30.77 -45.94
C ASP A 840 3.74 -31.29 -45.95
N ASP A 841 2.73 -30.41 -45.99
CA ASP A 841 1.32 -30.85 -46.09
C ASP A 841 0.41 -29.88 -46.89
N PRO A 842 0.55 -29.82 -48.23
CA PRO A 842 -0.28 -28.98 -49.09
C PRO A 842 -1.78 -29.35 -49.07
N LYS A 843 -2.16 -30.47 -48.43
CA LYS A 843 -3.56 -30.90 -48.25
C LYS A 843 -4.37 -29.97 -47.34
N LEU A 844 -3.71 -29.13 -46.54
CA LEU A 844 -4.35 -28.08 -45.72
C LEU A 844 -4.80 -26.87 -46.56
N LEU A 845 -4.31 -26.77 -47.80
CA LEU A 845 -4.70 -25.76 -48.78
C LEU A 845 -5.77 -26.32 -49.74
N PRO A 846 -6.52 -25.47 -50.44
CA PRO A 846 -7.71 -25.90 -51.16
C PRO A 846 -7.40 -26.89 -52.31
N ASN A 847 -7.82 -28.15 -52.18
CA ASN A 847 -7.41 -29.28 -53.03
C ASN A 847 -8.26 -29.50 -54.31
N ARG A 848 -8.62 -28.44 -55.04
CA ARG A 848 -9.35 -28.52 -56.33
C ARG A 848 -8.72 -27.58 -57.37
N SER A 849 -8.89 -27.88 -58.67
CA SER A 849 -8.31 -27.19 -59.85
C SER A 849 -8.16 -25.67 -59.74
N ALA A 850 -7.22 -25.11 -60.52
CA ALA A 850 -6.78 -23.70 -60.59
C ALA A 850 -7.59 -22.72 -59.71
N LYS A 851 -7.04 -22.38 -58.54
CA LYS A 851 -7.68 -21.49 -57.55
C LYS A 851 -7.17 -20.06 -57.68
N ASN A 852 -8.01 -19.10 -57.30
CA ASN A 852 -7.59 -17.71 -57.23
C ASN A 852 -6.47 -17.54 -56.19
N VAL A 853 -5.40 -16.85 -56.58
CA VAL A 853 -4.24 -16.55 -55.72
C VAL A 853 -4.66 -15.81 -54.44
N SER A 854 -5.70 -14.97 -54.51
CA SER A 854 -6.28 -14.29 -53.35
C SER A 854 -6.88 -15.26 -52.31
N THR A 855 -7.51 -16.35 -52.77
CA THR A 855 -8.06 -17.39 -51.88
C THR A 855 -6.96 -18.19 -51.21
N ILE A 856 -5.87 -18.48 -51.93
CA ILE A 856 -4.69 -19.16 -51.38
C ILE A 856 -4.03 -18.27 -50.33
N LYS A 857 -3.75 -17.00 -50.65
CA LYS A 857 -3.21 -16.01 -49.71
C LYS A 857 -4.05 -15.88 -48.44
N ARG A 858 -5.38 -15.79 -48.58
CA ARG A 858 -6.30 -15.74 -47.43
C ARG A 858 -6.18 -17.00 -46.57
N LYS A 859 -6.12 -18.19 -47.18
CA LYS A 859 -5.99 -19.47 -46.47
C LYS A 859 -4.65 -19.59 -45.74
N ILE A 860 -3.56 -19.15 -46.37
CA ILE A 860 -2.23 -19.08 -45.73
C ILE A 860 -2.28 -18.11 -44.54
N LYS A 861 -2.92 -16.95 -44.69
CA LYS A 861 -3.12 -15.97 -43.61
C LYS A 861 -4.02 -16.49 -42.48
N GLU A 862 -5.01 -17.32 -42.77
CA GLU A 862 -5.85 -17.99 -41.76
C GLU A 862 -5.06 -19.06 -40.98
N LEU A 863 -4.22 -19.84 -41.67
CA LEU A 863 -3.47 -20.95 -41.08
C LEU A 863 -2.21 -20.49 -40.33
N GLN A 864 -1.54 -19.44 -40.81
CA GLN A 864 -0.26 -18.96 -40.32
C GLN A 864 -0.21 -17.43 -40.33
N SER A 865 -1.13 -16.81 -39.58
CA SER A 865 -1.36 -15.35 -39.63
C SER A 865 -0.10 -14.53 -39.30
N LYS A 866 0.70 -14.94 -38.31
CA LYS A 866 1.93 -14.26 -37.91
C LYS A 866 3.01 -14.38 -38.99
N ALA A 867 3.28 -15.58 -39.51
CA ALA A 867 4.24 -15.82 -40.59
C ALA A 867 3.85 -15.11 -41.90
N TYR A 868 2.55 -15.10 -42.24
CA TYR A 868 2.04 -14.40 -43.41
C TYR A 868 2.23 -12.89 -43.28
N ASN A 869 1.91 -12.31 -42.12
CA ASN A 869 2.03 -10.86 -41.91
C ASN A 869 3.50 -10.41 -41.84
N ALA A 870 4.39 -11.24 -41.28
CA ALA A 870 5.83 -10.95 -41.22
C ALA A 870 6.48 -10.93 -42.62
N ASN A 871 5.99 -11.76 -43.54
CA ASN A 871 6.57 -11.94 -44.87
C ASN A 871 5.62 -11.49 -45.99
N GLU A 872 4.65 -10.62 -45.70
CA GLU A 872 3.54 -10.28 -46.60
C GLU A 872 4.05 -9.74 -47.94
N GLU A 873 5.15 -8.99 -47.92
CA GLU A 873 5.77 -8.43 -49.12
C GLU A 873 6.43 -9.49 -50.00
N ILE A 874 7.24 -10.39 -49.41
CA ILE A 874 7.86 -11.53 -50.12
C ILE A 874 6.79 -12.46 -50.68
N ILE A 875 5.77 -12.76 -49.88
CA ILE A 875 4.62 -13.58 -50.29
C ILE A 875 3.89 -12.92 -51.45
N ASN A 876 3.58 -11.62 -51.36
CA ASN A 876 2.91 -10.90 -52.43
C ASN A 876 3.74 -10.84 -53.70
N ARG A 877 5.05 -10.62 -53.59
CA ARG A 877 6.02 -10.59 -54.69
C ARG A 877 6.08 -11.93 -55.42
N VAL A 878 6.20 -13.05 -54.70
CA VAL A 878 6.25 -14.39 -55.32
C VAL A 878 4.92 -14.74 -55.99
N PHE A 879 3.80 -14.50 -55.31
CA PHE A 879 2.48 -14.82 -55.87
C PHE A 879 2.06 -13.90 -57.02
N ALA A 880 2.63 -12.70 -57.17
CA ALA A 880 2.39 -11.83 -58.32
C ALA A 880 2.86 -12.46 -59.65
N GLY A 881 3.87 -13.33 -59.60
CA GLY A 881 4.40 -14.05 -60.77
C GLY A 881 3.47 -15.13 -61.35
N TYR A 882 2.37 -15.46 -60.68
CA TYR A 882 1.45 -16.55 -61.07
C TYR A 882 0.07 -16.05 -61.56
N GLY A 883 -0.13 -14.74 -61.72
CA GLY A 883 -1.39 -14.17 -62.21
C GLY A 883 -2.58 -14.35 -61.25
N SER A 884 -3.81 -14.28 -61.76
CA SER A 884 -5.02 -14.35 -60.93
C SER A 884 -5.40 -15.77 -60.49
N LYS A 885 -4.93 -16.80 -61.21
CA LYS A 885 -5.20 -18.23 -60.95
C LYS A 885 -3.90 -19.02 -60.98
N MET A 886 -3.68 -19.85 -59.96
CA MET A 886 -2.50 -20.71 -59.81
C MET A 886 -2.92 -22.19 -59.84
N ALA A 887 -2.16 -23.04 -60.53
CA ALA A 887 -2.36 -24.49 -60.51
C ALA A 887 -1.89 -25.06 -59.16
N TYR A 888 -2.57 -26.11 -58.68
CA TYR A 888 -2.23 -26.72 -57.38
C TYR A 888 -0.81 -27.30 -57.35
N GLU A 889 -0.29 -27.73 -58.50
CA GLU A 889 1.06 -28.28 -58.69
C GLU A 889 2.17 -27.22 -58.53
N ASP A 890 1.87 -25.94 -58.80
CA ASP A 890 2.82 -24.82 -58.68
C ASP A 890 2.93 -24.30 -57.23
N LEU A 891 1.96 -24.64 -56.38
CA LEU A 891 1.84 -24.13 -55.01
C LEU A 891 3.01 -24.57 -54.10
N PRO A 892 3.47 -25.83 -54.10
CA PRO A 892 4.66 -26.24 -53.35
C PRO A 892 5.93 -25.52 -53.81
N ALA A 893 6.09 -25.28 -55.12
CA ALA A 893 7.24 -24.57 -55.68
C ALA A 893 7.22 -23.08 -55.28
N ALA A 894 6.05 -22.44 -55.31
CA ALA A 894 5.86 -21.07 -54.85
C ALA A 894 6.15 -20.93 -53.34
N ILE A 895 5.68 -21.86 -52.50
CA ILE A 895 5.98 -21.88 -51.07
C ILE A 895 7.47 -22.08 -50.81
N LYS A 896 8.12 -23.01 -51.55
CA LYS A 896 9.57 -23.22 -51.45
C LYS A 896 10.35 -21.96 -51.85
N LYS A 897 9.92 -21.25 -52.91
CA LYS A 897 10.52 -19.98 -53.34
C LYS A 897 10.32 -18.87 -52.32
N ILE A 898 9.14 -18.78 -51.70
CA ILE A 898 8.89 -17.85 -50.59
C ILE A 898 9.84 -18.15 -49.42
N ASN A 899 9.92 -19.40 -48.99
CA ASN A 899 10.79 -19.78 -47.87
C ASN A 899 12.28 -19.55 -48.17
N ASN A 900 12.74 -19.83 -49.38
CA ASN A 900 14.12 -19.53 -49.79
C ASN A 900 14.40 -18.02 -49.81
N LEU A 901 13.45 -17.20 -50.22
CA LEU A 901 13.58 -15.74 -50.20
C LEU A 901 13.52 -15.16 -48.79
N ILE A 902 12.74 -15.78 -47.90
CA ILE A 902 12.74 -15.45 -46.48
C ILE A 902 14.14 -15.73 -45.90
N ILE A 903 14.69 -16.93 -46.13
CA ILE A 903 16.02 -17.31 -45.67
C ILE A 903 17.11 -16.40 -46.28
N ALA A 904 17.08 -16.15 -47.59
CA ALA A 904 18.05 -15.26 -48.24
C ALA A 904 17.99 -13.81 -47.72
N SER A 905 16.80 -13.34 -47.32
CA SER A 905 16.65 -12.03 -46.68
C SER A 905 17.19 -11.98 -45.24
N GLU A 906 17.34 -13.13 -44.57
CA GLU A 906 17.93 -13.26 -43.23
C GLU A 906 19.46 -13.22 -43.27
N ASP A 907 20.07 -13.78 -44.32
CA ASP A 907 21.53 -13.88 -44.49
C ASP A 907 22.20 -12.60 -45.04
N GLY A 908 21.41 -11.59 -45.41
CA GLY A 908 21.92 -10.31 -45.92
C GLY A 908 22.53 -10.39 -47.33
N GLU A 909 22.32 -11.47 -48.07
CA GLU A 909 22.76 -11.58 -49.46
C GLU A 909 21.84 -10.74 -50.37
N SER A 910 22.38 -9.63 -50.90
CA SER A 910 21.72 -8.90 -51.98
C SER A 910 21.62 -9.78 -53.24
N GLU A 911 20.46 -9.78 -53.91
CA GLU A 911 20.09 -10.57 -55.11
C GLU A 911 20.99 -10.39 -56.36
N THR A 912 22.17 -9.76 -56.26
CA THR A 912 23.05 -9.50 -57.42
C THR A 912 24.05 -10.61 -57.76
N SER A 913 24.22 -11.64 -56.93
CA SER A 913 25.25 -12.67 -57.12
C SER A 913 24.82 -13.93 -57.90
N SER A 914 23.54 -14.07 -58.31
CA SER A 914 23.03 -15.31 -58.94
C SER A 914 22.62 -15.18 -60.41
N GLN A 915 23.21 -14.23 -61.15
CA GLN A 915 23.11 -14.19 -62.62
C GLN A 915 24.47 -13.95 -63.29
N THR A 916 25.35 -14.95 -63.27
CA THR A 916 26.32 -15.19 -64.37
C THR A 916 26.94 -16.58 -64.20
N ALA A 917 26.31 -17.58 -64.81
CA ALA A 917 26.97 -18.82 -65.19
C ALA A 917 26.44 -19.20 -66.57
N VAL A 918 27.15 -18.76 -67.61
CA VAL A 918 26.95 -19.19 -69.00
C VAL A 918 27.43 -20.64 -69.09
N PRO A 919 26.60 -21.59 -69.56
CA PRO A 919 27.06 -22.96 -69.78
C PRO A 919 27.89 -23.05 -71.07
N ALA A 920 29.01 -23.76 -70.98
CA ALA A 920 29.82 -24.15 -72.13
C ALA A 920 29.09 -25.23 -72.94
N GLU A 921 28.95 -25.01 -74.25
CA GLU A 921 28.50 -26.01 -75.21
C GLU A 921 29.66 -26.94 -75.61
N GLU A 922 29.41 -28.25 -75.58
CA GLU A 922 30.22 -29.26 -76.27
C GLU A 922 29.84 -29.33 -77.77
N PRO A 923 30.80 -29.60 -78.67
CA PRO A 923 30.55 -29.59 -80.10
C PRO A 923 30.03 -30.94 -80.59
N ALA A 924 28.92 -30.92 -81.31
CA ALA A 924 28.55 -31.99 -82.25
C ALA A 924 28.83 -31.49 -83.67
N GLY A 925 29.70 -32.19 -84.38
CA GLY A 925 29.85 -32.03 -85.81
C GLY A 925 28.62 -32.56 -86.54
N ASP A 926 28.20 -31.87 -87.59
CA ASP A 926 28.05 -32.52 -88.88
C ASP A 926 28.03 -31.49 -90.03
N THR A 927 28.67 -31.92 -91.09
CA THR A 927 28.96 -31.27 -92.38
C THR A 927 27.74 -30.99 -93.27
N GLN A 928 27.96 -30.07 -94.22
CA GLN A 928 27.31 -29.81 -95.54
C GLN A 928 26.52 -28.50 -95.62
N GLU A 929 27.12 -27.41 -96.11
CA GLU A 929 27.29 -26.97 -97.52
C GLU A 929 26.02 -26.46 -98.22
N MET A 930 26.10 -25.16 -98.61
CA MET A 930 25.45 -24.46 -99.74
C MET A 930 23.90 -24.46 -99.75
N GLU A 931 23.18 -23.34 -99.74
CA GLU A 931 23.35 -21.96 -100.25
C GLU A 931 22.49 -21.01 -99.41
#